data_AF-B4KQN0-F1
#
_entry.id   AF-B4KQN0-F1
#
_cell.length_a   1.000
_cell.length_b   1.000
_cell.length_c   1.000
_cell.angle_alpha   90.00
_cell.angle_beta   90.00
_cell.angle_gamma   90.00
#
_symmetry.space_group_name_H-M   'P 1'
#
loop_
_entity.id
_entity.type
_entity.pdbx_description
1 polymer ?
#
loop_
_entity_poly.entity_id
_entity_poly.type
_entity_poly.pdbx_seq_one_letter_code
_entity_poly.pdbx_strand_id
1 'polypeptide(L)'
;MASTSYDSIEKIWSGPKDKEYYGPDMTLGEVALLILKLHADTVMQVFDPTGETLTGAQLYEQSRRLAHAFQHLNLHRGDVVGISAKNTTYLTEVVIAALLSGTPINPLHPDFDKETVAYMYEITKPKVIFCDVDNYETLAAVKESLKFKTELILLSGKLPGVRNIEDLLKDGAEGYDPKTLFACPHLCGDDTAFIISSSGVTGLPKGVTRSHRSLLNNTKIPQLFTAKTVIFCISPLYWVSCIFTLLVSLVNGCKRIITNKPFSVEYFAEVVSRHQVTFVITVPHHMALLAKSPRTDLVEKLASVQSFVCSGSKLPLTIWNRLYELLGSNRFSVLYGLSEVGGVSKNIGGPVGCEGKLLRNIQVRILDERGNALGPNHTGHIHIKLNQRWGGYYHNPQETQTTVTPDGKWLLTGDHGYFDDEGCLHFQTRDTDVFKYNHFPVYPKQIEDIIQHLPGVHEVGIFGVPDDVSTNLTACAVVREQNEEGQKLTAEQIKAIVAEHLSEAYHLKGGVYFVDQLPKTTNNKIQRRRILEELKQKCGITALIQFTVIKMGSCEVHYDAATRTWLGPRGKEFYGPEMTLGEVTMRVLNLNADKILQHCDITNVQLTGRQLAQQGLTIERAFRQMGLQVGDVIGIAANNTTYLTGVTIAAMLCGTPINPLHPDFDQETVKYMFDITEPKLIFCDVENYEIIKAVNENLAKPAKIYLVNGKIEGVSDVWDLLKEDESIAPAAYVPCPTLNGDHTAFIVCSSGTTGMPKGVTRSHRSLICNCKKLVKNPNTYTRDTVVLSFSPLYWISGTYMLLANLLNGCKRIITHRPYTVEYLLEIVQRHQVTFLFLASHQIALLSKCQIDESKIRAKLESVKVLIGAGSKVCKAVSQRMYDLIGNMRFVVGYGLSEMGGISKNLGGPLGSEGKVMRNVELRVLDKLRMPLGINEVGIIYGHLRYKWAGYYRNPEATKRALSPDGQWLRTGDIGYLDSEGYLYILTRDTDVFKYNNFQIYPEQIEEFILRLPGVSEACVFGVPDEVSTNLTACAVVRTDDEEGRKLTADQVRNIVERYLSSAYHIRGGIFFVDSLPKTSNDKLQRRKVPQMIKNLGIVAE
;
A
#
# COMPACT_ATOMS: atom_id res chain seq x y z
N MET A 1 15.65 12.55 -14.52
CA MET A 1 15.82 14.02 -14.48
C MET A 1 14.47 14.65 -14.16
N ALA A 2 14.41 15.71 -13.36
CA ALA A 2 13.16 16.40 -13.07
C ALA A 2 12.65 17.09 -14.34
N SER A 3 11.43 16.76 -14.78
CA SER A 3 10.71 17.46 -15.83
C SER A 3 9.35 17.86 -15.27
N THR A 4 8.99 19.14 -15.39
CA THR A 4 7.70 19.64 -14.93
C THR A 4 6.80 19.82 -16.15
N SER A 5 5.61 19.25 -16.07
CA SER A 5 4.55 19.35 -17.07
C SER A 5 3.42 20.22 -16.56
N TYR A 6 2.73 20.92 -17.46
CA TYR A 6 1.63 21.81 -17.12
C TYR A 6 0.36 21.38 -17.83
N ASP A 7 -0.74 21.27 -17.08
CA ASP A 7 -2.09 21.12 -17.62
C ASP A 7 -2.75 22.51 -17.69
N SER A 8 -3.01 23.01 -18.89
CA SER A 8 -3.59 24.34 -19.11
C SER A 8 -5.08 24.44 -18.77
N ILE A 9 -5.80 23.32 -18.72
CA ILE A 9 -7.24 23.27 -18.40
C ILE A 9 -7.41 23.29 -16.88
N GLU A 10 -6.75 22.36 -16.21
CA GLU A 10 -6.84 22.24 -14.74
C GLU A 10 -5.92 23.23 -14.01
N LYS A 11 -4.97 23.83 -14.74
CA LYS A 11 -3.92 24.73 -14.22
C LYS A 11 -3.08 24.06 -13.12
N ILE A 12 -2.69 22.81 -13.35
CA ILE A 12 -1.91 21.99 -12.42
C ILE A 12 -0.53 21.71 -13.02
N TRP A 13 0.51 21.96 -12.23
CA TRP A 13 1.89 21.59 -12.52
C TRP A 13 2.19 20.21 -11.93
N SER A 14 2.83 19.34 -12.71
CA SER A 14 3.12 17.96 -12.31
C SER A 14 4.56 17.61 -12.59
N GLY A 15 5.28 17.11 -11.58
CA GLY A 15 6.55 16.43 -11.75
C GLY A 15 6.39 15.08 -12.46
N PRO A 16 7.50 14.40 -12.78
CA PRO A 16 7.44 13.12 -13.50
C PRO A 16 6.74 12.06 -12.66
N LYS A 17 5.94 11.20 -13.29
CA LYS A 17 5.37 10.04 -12.59
C LYS A 17 6.45 8.97 -12.40
N ASP A 18 6.59 8.46 -11.18
CA ASP A 18 7.48 7.35 -10.84
C ASP A 18 6.71 6.33 -9.99
N LYS A 19 7.12 5.08 -10.04
CA LYS A 19 6.46 3.98 -9.32
C LYS A 19 6.66 4.08 -7.82
N GLU A 20 5.65 3.70 -7.05
CA GLU A 20 5.83 3.42 -5.61
C GLU A 20 6.53 2.06 -5.45
N TYR A 21 7.72 2.07 -4.86
CA TYR A 21 8.56 0.87 -4.74
C TYR A 21 8.14 -0.07 -3.60
N TYR A 22 7.34 0.42 -2.65
CA TYR A 22 6.89 -0.33 -1.48
C TYR A 22 5.36 -0.35 -1.42
N GLY A 23 4.81 -1.43 -0.87
CA GLY A 23 3.37 -1.56 -0.61
C GLY A 23 2.85 -0.47 0.31
N PRO A 24 1.57 -0.08 0.20
CA PRO A 24 0.99 0.98 1.03
C PRO A 24 1.04 0.66 2.52
N ASP A 25 1.31 -0.59 2.87
CA ASP A 25 1.37 -1.01 4.25
C ASP A 25 2.75 -1.50 4.71
N MET A 26 3.76 -1.46 3.84
CA MET A 26 5.14 -1.69 4.27
C MET A 26 5.54 -0.62 5.26
N THR A 27 6.20 -1.01 6.34
CA THR A 27 6.72 -0.07 7.33
C THR A 27 8.21 0.16 7.11
N LEU A 28 8.70 1.33 7.54
CA LEU A 28 10.13 1.64 7.50
C LEU A 28 10.97 0.59 8.25
N GLY A 29 10.49 0.07 9.38
CA GLY A 29 11.19 -0.96 10.16
C GLY A 29 11.32 -2.29 9.40
N GLU A 30 10.24 -2.74 8.74
CA GLU A 30 10.27 -3.95 7.91
C GLU A 30 11.23 -3.81 6.73
N VAL A 31 11.19 -2.66 6.05
CA VAL A 31 12.11 -2.37 4.93
C VAL A 31 13.55 -2.30 5.42
N ALA A 32 13.81 -1.64 6.56
CA ALA A 32 15.14 -1.57 7.15
C ALA A 32 15.70 -2.97 7.42
N LEU A 33 14.95 -3.86 8.07
CA LEU A 33 15.42 -5.23 8.32
C LEU A 33 15.71 -6.01 7.03
N LEU A 34 14.90 -5.85 5.98
CA LEU A 34 15.15 -6.49 4.68
C LEU A 34 16.46 -6.01 4.05
N ILE A 35 16.69 -4.69 4.05
CA ILE A 35 17.89 -4.08 3.48
C ILE A 35 19.12 -4.44 4.30
N LEU A 36 19.05 -4.34 5.64
CA LEU A 36 20.16 -4.72 6.52
C LEU A 36 20.56 -6.19 6.35
N LYS A 37 19.58 -7.08 6.14
CA LYS A 37 19.84 -8.49 5.85
C LYS A 37 20.42 -8.72 4.46
N LEU A 38 19.98 -7.96 3.45
CA LEU A 38 20.54 -8.01 2.09
C LEU A 38 22.00 -7.52 2.06
N HIS A 39 22.34 -6.59 2.95
CA HIS A 39 23.64 -5.94 3.05
C HIS A 39 24.41 -6.35 4.32
N ALA A 40 24.17 -7.57 4.79
CA ALA A 40 24.66 -8.10 6.07
C ALA A 40 26.17 -7.91 6.27
N ASP A 41 26.96 -8.20 5.23
CA ASP A 41 28.43 -8.18 5.28
C ASP A 41 29.04 -6.81 4.96
N THR A 42 28.23 -5.79 4.73
CA THR A 42 28.71 -4.45 4.35
C THR A 42 28.65 -3.47 5.50
N VAL A 43 29.66 -2.59 5.62
CA VAL A 43 29.65 -1.48 6.58
C VAL A 43 28.60 -0.45 6.14
N MET A 44 27.56 -0.29 6.94
CA MET A 44 26.43 0.59 6.64
C MET A 44 26.45 1.88 7.46
N GLN A 45 27.08 1.90 8.63
CA GLN A 45 27.24 3.11 9.44
C GLN A 45 28.67 3.26 9.95
N VAL A 46 29.17 4.50 9.95
CA VAL A 46 30.46 4.88 10.54
C VAL A 46 30.25 6.09 11.44
N PHE A 47 30.65 6.00 12.70
CA PHE A 47 30.72 7.13 13.62
C PHE A 47 32.11 7.73 13.58
N ASP A 48 32.28 8.81 12.80
CA ASP A 48 33.59 9.37 12.47
C ASP A 48 34.44 9.81 13.69
N PRO A 49 33.86 10.39 14.77
CA PRO A 49 34.65 10.82 15.91
C PRO A 49 35.50 9.72 16.57
N THR A 50 35.01 8.49 16.61
CA THR A 50 35.70 7.33 17.21
C THR A 50 36.22 6.34 16.18
N GLY A 51 35.72 6.40 14.93
CA GLY A 51 36.01 5.43 13.88
C GLY A 51 35.21 4.13 14.02
N GLU A 52 34.28 4.04 14.97
CA GLU A 52 33.42 2.86 15.13
C GLU A 52 32.58 2.62 13.87
N THR A 53 32.44 1.35 13.50
CA THR A 53 31.68 0.94 12.31
C THR A 53 30.68 -0.14 12.67
N LEU A 54 29.53 -0.11 11.98
CA LEU A 54 28.50 -1.14 12.10
C LEU A 54 28.15 -1.70 10.73
N THR A 55 28.19 -3.02 10.62
CA THR A 55 27.73 -3.75 9.44
C THR A 55 26.21 -3.87 9.40
N GLY A 56 25.67 -4.24 8.23
CA GLY A 56 24.24 -4.55 8.09
C GLY A 56 23.78 -5.64 9.07
N ALA A 57 24.60 -6.67 9.29
CA ALA A 57 24.30 -7.75 10.24
C ALA A 57 24.27 -7.27 11.69
N GLN A 58 25.22 -6.40 12.08
CA GLN A 58 25.27 -5.84 13.43
C GLN A 58 24.07 -4.93 13.70
N LEU A 59 23.76 -4.02 12.77
CA LEU A 59 22.57 -3.15 12.86
C LEU A 59 21.29 -3.99 12.91
N TYR A 60 21.18 -5.04 12.08
CA TYR A 60 20.02 -5.93 12.04
C TYR A 60 19.79 -6.59 13.41
N GLU A 61 20.83 -7.15 14.00
CA GLU A 61 20.71 -7.92 15.24
C GLU A 61 20.52 -7.02 16.47
N GLN A 62 21.28 -5.92 16.56
CA GLN A 62 21.13 -4.97 17.67
C GLN A 62 19.75 -4.30 17.67
N SER A 63 19.23 -3.92 16.49
CA SER A 63 17.90 -3.32 16.39
C SER A 63 16.79 -4.27 16.82
N ARG A 64 16.92 -5.58 16.55
CA ARG A 64 15.95 -6.60 16.96
C ARG A 64 16.00 -6.86 18.46
N ARG A 65 17.20 -6.89 19.05
CA ARG A 65 17.38 -6.98 20.50
C ARG A 65 16.79 -5.77 21.22
N LEU A 66 17.00 -4.56 20.68
CA LEU A 66 16.34 -3.37 21.22
C LEU A 66 14.82 -3.40 21.05
N ALA A 67 14.32 -3.88 19.91
CA ALA A 67 12.88 -4.08 19.72
C ALA A 67 12.30 -5.11 20.72
N HIS A 68 13.09 -6.11 21.12
CA HIS A 68 12.75 -7.03 22.21
C HIS A 68 12.75 -6.32 23.56
N ALA A 69 13.80 -5.54 23.86
CA ALA A 69 13.90 -4.74 25.07
C ALA A 69 12.70 -3.79 25.25
N PHE A 70 12.18 -3.24 24.15
CA PHE A 70 11.01 -2.37 24.16
C PHE A 70 9.75 -3.09 24.69
N GLN A 71 9.66 -4.41 24.56
CA GLN A 71 8.58 -5.21 25.16
C GLN A 71 8.69 -5.22 26.69
N HIS A 72 9.90 -5.29 27.24
CA HIS A 72 10.14 -5.18 28.68
C HIS A 72 9.86 -3.75 29.21
N LEU A 73 10.05 -2.73 28.38
CA LEU A 73 9.61 -1.35 28.66
C LEU A 73 8.08 -1.16 28.54
N ASN A 74 7.34 -2.22 28.20
CA ASN A 74 5.91 -2.21 27.91
C ASN A 74 5.53 -1.20 26.82
N LEU A 75 6.38 -0.97 25.82
CA LEU A 75 6.07 -0.09 24.69
C LEU A 75 5.15 -0.81 23.69
N HIS A 76 4.01 -0.20 23.37
CA HIS A 76 3.02 -0.73 22.44
C HIS A 76 2.83 0.20 21.24
N ARG A 77 2.21 -0.31 20.16
CA ARG A 77 1.84 0.51 18.99
C ARG A 77 1.04 1.73 19.43
N GLY A 78 1.46 2.91 18.99
CA GLY A 78 0.85 4.20 19.34
C GLY A 78 1.49 4.89 20.55
N ASP A 79 2.25 4.19 21.39
CA ASP A 79 3.10 4.85 22.39
C ASP A 79 4.20 5.66 21.66
N VAL A 80 4.54 6.85 22.17
CA VAL A 80 5.60 7.69 21.58
C VAL A 80 6.94 7.39 22.23
N VAL A 81 8.00 7.34 21.42
CA VAL A 81 9.40 7.35 21.87
C VAL A 81 9.97 8.74 21.65
N GLY A 82 10.36 9.42 22.73
CA GLY A 82 11.07 10.69 22.68
C GLY A 82 12.56 10.47 22.45
N ILE A 83 13.19 11.30 21.62
CA ILE A 83 14.65 11.29 21.45
C ILE A 83 15.17 12.73 21.48
N SER A 84 16.03 13.07 22.42
CA SER A 84 16.72 14.35 22.51
C SER A 84 18.22 14.11 22.71
N ALA A 85 18.86 13.74 21.61
CA ALA A 85 20.27 13.34 21.56
C ALA A 85 20.93 13.74 20.22
N LYS A 86 22.26 13.85 20.25
CA LYS A 86 23.15 14.03 19.10
C LYS A 86 23.30 12.68 18.36
N ASN A 87 24.01 12.68 17.23
CA ASN A 87 24.33 11.42 16.54
C ASN A 87 25.29 10.58 17.41
N THR A 88 24.91 9.33 17.67
CA THR A 88 25.74 8.35 18.40
C THR A 88 25.76 7.03 17.64
N THR A 89 26.61 6.10 18.09
CA THR A 89 26.72 4.75 17.51
C THR A 89 25.37 4.01 17.52
N TYR A 90 24.55 4.16 18.57
CA TYR A 90 23.32 3.37 18.78
C TYR A 90 22.00 4.06 18.38
N LEU A 91 22.05 5.33 17.96
CA LEU A 91 20.84 6.11 17.63
C LEU A 91 20.01 5.43 16.53
N THR A 92 20.67 4.83 15.54
CA THR A 92 20.00 4.19 14.39
C THR A 92 19.22 2.95 14.83
N GLU A 93 19.76 2.17 15.75
CA GLU A 93 19.18 0.92 16.25
C GLU A 93 17.97 1.22 17.14
N VAL A 94 18.02 2.27 17.95
CA VAL A 94 16.85 2.77 18.70
C VAL A 94 15.74 3.23 17.77
N VAL A 95 16.09 3.96 16.69
CA VAL A 95 15.12 4.35 15.66
C VAL A 95 14.50 3.12 15.00
N ILE A 96 15.29 2.13 14.59
CA ILE A 96 14.75 0.91 13.97
C ILE A 96 13.87 0.14 14.97
N ALA A 97 14.29 0.01 16.23
CA ALA A 97 13.51 -0.64 17.28
C ALA A 97 12.14 0.02 17.48
N ALA A 98 12.08 1.36 17.52
CA ALA A 98 10.83 2.10 17.59
C ALA A 98 9.93 1.85 16.36
N LEU A 99 10.52 1.89 15.16
CA LEU A 99 9.80 1.62 13.91
C LEU A 99 9.27 0.18 13.83
N LEU A 100 9.96 -0.80 14.43
CA LEU A 100 9.54 -2.20 14.51
C LEU A 100 8.41 -2.42 15.51
N SER A 101 8.48 -1.73 16.65
CA SER A 101 7.46 -1.76 17.71
C SER A 101 6.20 -0.96 17.36
N GLY A 102 6.27 -0.10 16.34
CA GLY A 102 5.16 0.76 15.94
C GLY A 102 4.96 1.96 16.87
N THR A 103 6.06 2.39 17.48
CA THR A 103 6.08 3.56 18.36
C THR A 103 6.57 4.78 17.58
N PRO A 104 5.70 5.77 17.28
CA PRO A 104 6.13 7.00 16.62
C PRO A 104 7.26 7.68 17.39
N ILE A 105 8.26 8.17 16.65
CA ILE A 105 9.43 8.83 17.21
C ILE A 105 9.20 10.34 17.21
N ASN A 106 9.31 10.99 18.37
CA ASN A 106 9.33 12.45 18.47
C ASN A 106 10.75 12.94 18.82
N PRO A 107 11.56 13.31 17.82
CA PRO A 107 12.87 13.85 18.07
C PRO A 107 12.79 15.33 18.43
N LEU A 108 13.49 15.75 19.49
CA LEU A 108 13.71 17.14 19.88
C LEU A 108 15.21 17.48 19.80
N HIS A 109 15.52 18.75 19.58
CA HIS A 109 16.91 19.18 19.56
C HIS A 109 17.48 19.13 20.99
N PRO A 110 18.71 18.62 21.20
CA PRO A 110 19.31 18.57 22.53
C PRO A 110 19.42 19.95 23.20
N ASP A 111 19.68 20.98 22.40
CA ASP A 111 19.88 22.35 22.90
C ASP A 111 18.57 23.17 23.03
N PHE A 112 17.40 22.53 23.00
CA PHE A 112 16.15 23.24 23.26
C PHE A 112 16.02 23.63 24.74
N ASP A 113 15.42 24.80 24.99
CA ASP A 113 15.08 25.24 26.34
C ASP A 113 14.02 24.32 26.98
N LYS A 114 13.97 24.36 28.33
CA LYS A 114 13.13 23.47 29.12
C LYS A 114 11.65 23.65 28.79
N GLU A 115 11.23 24.89 28.56
CA GLU A 115 9.85 25.26 28.27
C GLU A 115 9.37 24.68 26.94
N THR A 116 10.21 24.76 25.91
CA THR A 116 9.93 24.21 24.57
C THR A 116 9.89 22.68 24.59
N VAL A 117 10.81 22.04 25.31
CA VAL A 117 10.82 20.58 25.47
C VAL A 117 9.58 20.13 26.24
N ALA A 118 9.26 20.77 27.36
CA ALA A 118 8.09 20.45 28.17
C ALA A 118 6.80 20.60 27.36
N TYR A 119 6.66 21.70 26.61
CA TYR A 119 5.51 21.94 25.74
C TYR A 119 5.31 20.82 24.71
N MET A 120 6.37 20.43 23.99
CA MET A 120 6.26 19.38 22.97
C MET A 120 5.97 18.01 23.57
N TYR A 121 6.61 17.66 24.68
CA TYR A 121 6.39 16.37 25.34
C TYR A 121 5.04 16.29 26.06
N GLU A 122 4.42 17.40 26.46
CA GLU A 122 3.01 17.41 26.89
C GLU A 122 2.03 17.06 25.76
N ILE A 123 2.35 17.43 24.53
CA ILE A 123 1.56 17.08 23.34
C ILE A 123 1.77 15.61 22.96
N THR A 124 3.03 15.19 22.87
CA THR A 124 3.40 13.87 22.31
C THR A 124 3.40 12.75 23.35
N LYS A 125 3.57 13.07 24.63
CA LYS A 125 3.50 12.14 25.78
C LYS A 125 4.40 10.91 25.62
N PRO A 126 5.72 11.07 25.38
CA PRO A 126 6.63 9.95 25.20
C PRO A 126 6.69 9.06 26.44
N LYS A 127 6.49 7.76 26.27
CA LYS A 127 6.58 6.79 27.37
C LYS A 127 8.00 6.59 27.86
N VAL A 128 8.97 6.72 26.95
CA VAL A 128 10.40 6.75 27.24
C VAL A 128 11.06 7.88 26.44
N ILE A 129 12.08 8.50 27.01
CA ILE A 129 12.88 9.55 26.37
C ILE A 129 14.35 9.13 26.38
N PHE A 130 14.93 9.02 25.18
CA PHE A 130 16.34 8.77 24.99
C PHE A 130 17.13 10.08 24.92
N CYS A 131 18.22 10.19 25.66
CA CYS A 131 19.02 11.40 25.73
C CYS A 131 20.52 11.15 25.92
N ASP A 132 21.35 12.14 25.62
CA ASP A 132 22.77 12.09 25.96
C ASP A 132 23.01 12.46 27.42
N VAL A 133 24.10 11.99 28.01
CA VAL A 133 24.49 12.33 29.39
C VAL A 133 24.58 13.84 29.62
N ASP A 134 25.10 14.59 28.64
CA ASP A 134 25.20 16.06 28.72
C ASP A 134 23.84 16.78 28.74
N ASN A 135 22.78 16.11 28.26
CA ASN A 135 21.41 16.65 28.21
C ASN A 135 20.52 16.12 29.35
N TYR A 136 21.04 15.21 30.18
CA TYR A 136 20.24 14.52 31.19
C TYR A 136 19.65 15.48 32.23
N GLU A 137 20.44 16.40 32.78
CA GLU A 137 20.01 17.36 33.81
C GLU A 137 18.83 18.24 33.33
N THR A 138 18.91 18.72 32.09
CA THR A 138 17.84 19.51 31.47
C THR A 138 16.56 18.69 31.38
N LEU A 139 16.64 17.45 30.90
CA LEU A 139 15.48 16.57 30.73
C LEU A 139 14.94 16.01 32.05
N ALA A 140 15.78 15.85 33.06
CA ALA A 140 15.36 15.48 34.41
C ALA A 140 14.49 16.60 35.01
N ALA A 141 14.92 17.86 34.90
CA ALA A 141 14.12 19.01 35.30
C ALA A 141 12.82 19.14 34.49
N VAL A 142 12.86 18.89 33.17
CA VAL A 142 11.64 18.87 32.34
C VAL A 142 10.69 17.77 32.82
N LYS A 143 11.20 16.56 33.06
CA LYS A 143 10.41 15.41 33.52
C LYS A 143 9.64 15.71 34.81
N GLU A 144 10.20 16.49 35.73
CA GLU A 144 9.51 16.93 36.95
C GLU A 144 8.29 17.82 36.68
N SER A 145 8.30 18.56 35.57
CA SER A 145 7.19 19.43 35.16
C SER A 145 6.09 18.74 34.35
N LEU A 146 6.32 17.52 33.86
CA LEU A 146 5.39 16.79 32.99
C LEU A 146 4.23 16.15 33.78
N LYS A 147 3.03 16.21 33.22
CA LYS A 147 1.78 15.66 33.80
C LYS A 147 1.58 14.17 33.53
N PHE A 148 2.60 13.48 33.02
CA PHE A 148 2.57 12.05 32.72
C PHE A 148 3.91 11.40 33.11
N LYS A 149 3.88 10.08 33.33
CA LYS A 149 5.08 9.32 33.69
C LYS A 149 5.90 8.99 32.45
N THR A 150 7.21 9.22 32.54
CA THR A 150 8.18 8.85 31.49
C THR A 150 9.51 8.42 32.10
N GLU A 151 10.21 7.50 31.43
CA GLU A 151 11.55 7.04 31.81
C GLU A 151 12.61 7.72 30.94
N LEU A 152 13.70 8.21 31.56
CA LEU A 152 14.85 8.74 30.84
C LEU A 152 15.89 7.63 30.67
N ILE A 153 16.39 7.44 29.46
CA ILE A 153 17.39 6.41 29.14
C ILE A 153 18.57 7.07 28.40
N LEU A 154 19.79 6.79 28.85
CA LEU A 154 21.00 7.35 28.26
C LEU A 154 21.39 6.63 26.96
N LEU A 155 21.53 7.39 25.87
CA LEU A 155 22.10 6.94 24.59
C LEU A 155 23.63 7.01 24.57
N SER A 156 24.20 7.91 25.36
CA SER A 156 25.65 8.09 25.51
C SER A 156 26.00 8.37 26.97
N GLY A 157 27.15 7.85 27.41
CA GLY A 157 27.60 7.95 28.80
C GLY A 157 26.87 7.01 29.76
N LYS A 158 27.22 7.12 31.05
CA LYS A 158 26.63 6.34 32.16
C LYS A 158 26.47 7.24 33.38
N LEU A 159 25.35 7.11 34.09
CA LEU A 159 25.10 7.76 35.38
C LEU A 159 24.60 6.71 36.39
N PRO A 160 25.03 6.76 37.66
CA PRO A 160 24.55 5.84 38.69
C PRO A 160 23.02 5.89 38.82
N GLY A 161 22.38 4.72 38.78
CA GLY A 161 20.91 4.60 38.94
C GLY A 161 20.08 4.97 37.70
N VAL A 162 20.72 5.36 36.59
CA VAL A 162 20.04 5.69 35.33
C VAL A 162 20.34 4.62 34.29
N ARG A 163 19.30 4.03 33.68
CA ARG A 163 19.45 3.02 32.64
C ARG A 163 20.10 3.62 31.39
N ASN A 164 21.01 2.90 30.77
CA ASN A 164 21.63 3.28 29.49
C ASN A 164 21.35 2.24 28.39
N ILE A 165 21.80 2.53 27.17
CA ILE A 165 21.57 1.70 25.99
C ILE A 165 22.20 0.29 26.09
N GLU A 166 23.33 0.15 26.77
CA GLU A 166 23.96 -1.17 26.98
C GLU A 166 23.15 -2.04 27.93
N ASP A 167 22.52 -1.44 28.95
CA ASP A 167 21.61 -2.15 29.85
C ASP A 167 20.39 -2.66 29.08
N LEU A 168 19.79 -1.82 28.23
CA LEU A 168 18.69 -2.24 27.36
C LEU A 168 19.07 -3.38 26.40
N LEU A 169 20.28 -3.36 25.84
CA LEU A 169 20.75 -4.44 24.99
C LEU A 169 20.89 -5.76 25.76
N LYS A 170 21.28 -5.71 27.04
CA LYS A 170 21.33 -6.89 27.92
C LYS A 170 19.93 -7.41 28.22
N ASP A 171 19.01 -6.52 28.62
CA ASP A 171 17.60 -6.87 28.85
C ASP A 171 16.99 -7.52 27.59
N GLY A 172 17.26 -6.93 26.42
CA GLY A 172 16.78 -7.43 25.13
C GLY A 172 17.37 -8.76 24.67
N ALA A 173 18.42 -9.28 25.33
CA ALA A 173 18.96 -10.62 25.05
C ALA A 173 18.31 -11.72 25.90
N GLU A 174 17.72 -11.38 27.04
CA GLU A 174 17.05 -12.36 27.89
C GLU A 174 15.77 -12.86 27.21
N GLY A 175 15.61 -14.18 27.05
CA GLY A 175 14.42 -14.77 26.40
C GLY A 175 14.27 -14.48 24.89
N TYR A 176 15.27 -13.86 24.26
CA TYR A 176 15.24 -13.49 22.85
C TYR A 176 15.32 -14.73 21.93
N ASP A 177 14.29 -14.95 21.09
CA ASP A 177 14.34 -15.94 20.01
C ASP A 177 14.80 -15.28 18.70
N PRO A 178 15.97 -15.68 18.14
CA PRO A 178 16.47 -15.21 16.85
C PRO A 178 15.53 -15.45 15.66
N LYS A 179 14.49 -16.28 15.80
CA LYS A 179 13.45 -16.50 14.79
C LYS A 179 12.29 -15.49 14.87
N THR A 180 12.20 -14.70 15.93
CA THR A 180 11.12 -13.70 16.11
C THR A 180 11.21 -12.62 15.04
N LEU A 181 10.21 -12.57 14.16
CA LEU A 181 10.02 -11.41 13.29
C LEU A 181 9.40 -10.29 14.14
N PHE A 182 10.22 -9.34 14.59
CA PHE A 182 9.81 -8.13 15.34
C PHE A 182 9.00 -7.15 14.48
N ALA A 183 7.97 -7.62 13.77
CA ALA A 183 7.06 -6.78 13.03
C ALA A 183 5.78 -6.61 13.85
N CYS A 184 5.51 -5.39 14.34
CA CYS A 184 4.24 -5.08 14.97
C CYS A 184 3.07 -5.47 14.03
N PRO A 185 2.23 -6.47 14.41
CA PRO A 185 1.33 -7.16 13.47
C PRO A 185 0.22 -6.29 12.88
N HIS A 186 -0.08 -5.17 13.54
CA HIS A 186 -1.15 -4.23 13.18
C HIS A 186 -0.63 -2.87 12.69
N LEU A 187 0.70 -2.70 12.55
CA LEU A 187 1.32 -1.44 12.13
C LEU A 187 1.31 -1.26 10.61
N CYS A 188 0.51 -0.37 10.02
CA CYS A 188 0.54 -0.16 8.57
C CYS A 188 1.44 1.01 8.15
N GLY A 189 1.62 1.16 6.83
CA GLY A 189 2.38 2.24 6.23
C GLY A 189 1.78 3.62 6.55
N ASP A 190 0.48 3.71 6.78
CA ASP A 190 -0.18 4.96 7.14
C ASP A 190 -0.05 5.35 8.62
N ASP A 191 0.42 4.43 9.47
CA ASP A 191 0.72 4.77 10.85
C ASP A 191 1.90 5.76 10.93
N THR A 192 1.81 6.67 11.91
CA THR A 192 2.83 7.67 12.17
C THR A 192 4.15 6.99 12.57
N ALA A 193 5.19 7.23 11.79
CA ALA A 193 6.55 6.79 12.09
C ALA A 193 7.33 7.88 12.85
N PHE A 194 7.16 9.14 12.44
CA PHE A 194 7.82 10.30 13.04
C PHE A 194 6.79 11.39 13.34
N ILE A 195 6.96 12.04 14.49
CA ILE A 195 6.28 13.28 14.87
C ILE A 195 7.36 14.37 14.83
N ILE A 196 7.47 15.06 13.71
CA ILE A 196 8.52 16.05 13.44
C ILE A 196 8.05 17.40 13.96
N SER A 197 8.83 18.03 14.84
CA SER A 197 8.51 19.36 15.34
C SER A 197 8.74 20.41 14.24
N SER A 198 7.72 21.21 13.91
CA SER A 198 7.86 22.34 12.98
C SER A 198 8.80 23.42 13.53
N SER A 199 9.44 24.21 12.67
CA SER A 199 10.47 25.19 13.06
C SER A 199 9.99 26.43 13.85
N GLY A 200 8.73 26.49 14.28
CA GLY A 200 8.21 27.51 15.21
C GLY A 200 8.27 28.97 14.72
N VAL A 201 8.32 29.22 13.40
CA VAL A 201 8.45 30.58 12.84
C VAL A 201 7.20 31.44 13.14
N THR A 202 6.04 30.80 13.37
CA THR A 202 4.74 31.45 13.53
C THR A 202 4.14 31.30 14.93
N GLY A 203 4.84 30.62 15.86
CA GLY A 203 4.37 30.26 17.21
C GLY A 203 5.14 29.06 17.80
N LEU A 204 4.62 28.45 18.87
CA LEU A 204 5.19 27.22 19.44
C LEU A 204 5.20 26.07 18.41
N PRO A 205 6.20 25.17 18.45
CA PRO A 205 6.34 24.09 17.47
C PRO A 205 5.13 23.15 17.44
N LYS A 206 4.68 22.75 16.25
CA LYS A 206 3.61 21.75 16.06
C LYS A 206 4.22 20.38 15.77
N GLY A 207 3.57 19.30 16.22
CA GLY A 207 3.97 17.93 15.91
C GLY A 207 3.47 17.49 14.53
N VAL A 208 4.27 17.61 13.48
CA VAL A 208 3.94 17.16 12.12
C VAL A 208 4.01 15.63 12.05
N THR A 209 2.90 14.96 11.80
CA THR A 209 2.93 13.50 11.63
C THR A 209 3.46 13.12 10.25
N ARG A 210 4.37 12.15 10.21
CA ARG A 210 4.88 11.52 8.99
C ARG A 210 4.71 10.03 9.08
N SER A 211 3.91 9.48 8.17
CA SER A 211 3.65 8.05 8.11
C SER A 211 4.82 7.28 7.53
N HIS A 212 4.94 5.99 7.86
CA HIS A 212 5.95 5.12 7.29
C HIS A 212 5.95 5.14 5.75
N ARG A 213 4.76 5.08 5.13
CA ARG A 213 4.51 5.07 3.68
C ARG A 213 5.00 6.36 3.05
N SER A 214 4.66 7.51 3.64
CA SER A 214 5.09 8.81 3.12
C SER A 214 6.62 8.94 3.09
N LEU A 215 7.29 8.42 4.12
CA LEU A 215 8.74 8.48 4.23
C LEU A 215 9.46 7.47 3.33
N LEU A 216 8.92 6.26 3.18
CA LEU A 216 9.44 5.25 2.25
C LEU A 216 9.44 5.76 0.80
N ASN A 217 8.32 6.33 0.36
CA ASN A 217 8.19 6.83 -1.01
C ASN A 217 9.08 8.05 -1.29
N ASN A 218 9.32 8.87 -0.26
CA ASN A 218 10.23 10.01 -0.35
C ASN A 218 11.72 9.62 -0.38
N THR A 219 12.09 8.45 0.14
CA THR A 219 13.51 8.07 0.35
C THR A 219 14.02 7.02 -0.63
N LYS A 220 13.13 6.26 -1.29
CA LYS A 220 13.51 5.27 -2.30
C LYS A 220 13.76 5.90 -3.67
N ILE A 221 14.96 6.42 -3.92
CA ILE A 221 15.32 7.08 -5.19
C ILE A 221 16.44 6.28 -5.89
N PRO A 222 16.14 5.16 -6.59
CA PRO A 222 17.17 4.30 -7.18
C PRO A 222 18.06 5.00 -8.21
N GLN A 223 17.57 6.08 -8.81
CA GLN A 223 18.33 6.88 -9.77
C GLN A 223 19.41 7.74 -9.10
N LEU A 224 19.33 7.95 -7.79
CA LEU A 224 20.27 8.77 -7.02
C LEU A 224 21.05 7.96 -5.97
N PHE A 225 20.41 6.95 -5.38
CA PHE A 225 20.97 6.19 -4.26
C PHE A 225 21.15 4.72 -4.63
N THR A 226 22.37 4.24 -4.44
CA THR A 226 22.74 2.82 -4.59
C THR A 226 23.55 2.38 -3.38
N ALA A 227 23.85 1.08 -3.27
CA ALA A 227 24.72 0.57 -2.21
C ALA A 227 26.15 1.15 -2.25
N LYS A 228 26.57 1.76 -3.37
CA LYS A 228 27.87 2.44 -3.49
C LYS A 228 27.84 3.88 -2.96
N THR A 229 26.65 4.46 -2.73
CA THR A 229 26.54 5.83 -2.26
C THR A 229 27.01 5.92 -0.80
N VAL A 230 27.91 6.87 -0.54
CA VAL A 230 28.37 7.27 0.80
C VAL A 230 27.76 8.61 1.16
N ILE A 231 27.01 8.65 2.26
CA ILE A 231 26.22 9.79 2.72
C ILE A 231 26.86 10.37 3.98
N PHE A 232 27.08 11.69 4.03
CA PHE A 232 27.48 12.37 5.26
C PHE A 232 26.28 13.03 5.94
N CYS A 233 26.13 12.79 7.25
CA CYS A 233 25.08 13.37 8.08
C CYS A 233 25.67 14.04 9.32
N ILE A 234 25.60 15.37 9.36
CA ILE A 234 26.00 16.19 10.50
C ILE A 234 24.82 16.61 11.39
N SER A 235 23.61 16.64 10.83
CA SER A 235 22.44 17.09 11.58
C SER A 235 22.03 16.08 12.66
N PRO A 236 21.62 16.52 13.87
CA PRO A 236 20.94 15.64 14.83
C PRO A 236 19.55 15.20 14.32
N LEU A 237 18.99 14.13 14.92
CA LEU A 237 17.74 13.47 14.46
C LEU A 237 16.52 14.39 14.44
N TYR A 238 16.53 15.46 15.22
CA TYR A 238 15.51 16.52 15.18
C TYR A 238 15.30 17.06 13.75
N TRP A 239 16.37 17.19 12.98
CA TRP A 239 16.30 17.74 11.63
C TRP A 239 15.86 16.70 10.61
N VAL A 240 14.96 17.12 9.72
CA VAL A 240 14.49 16.31 8.58
C VAL A 240 15.65 15.81 7.71
N SER A 241 16.77 16.53 7.64
CA SER A 241 18.00 16.07 6.95
C SER A 241 18.59 14.81 7.58
N CYS A 242 18.61 14.69 8.90
CA CYS A 242 19.08 13.48 9.59
C CYS A 242 18.10 12.32 9.38
N ILE A 243 16.80 12.58 9.56
CA ILE A 243 15.75 11.59 9.26
C ILE A 243 15.88 11.10 7.81
N PHE A 244 16.02 12.02 6.85
CA PHE A 244 16.17 11.68 5.44
C PHE A 244 17.42 10.84 5.17
N THR A 245 18.60 11.26 5.63
CA THR A 245 19.86 10.53 5.38
C THR A 245 19.90 9.16 6.07
N LEU A 246 19.34 9.05 7.29
CA LEU A 246 19.14 7.79 7.98
C LEU A 246 18.25 6.86 7.15
N LEU A 247 17.09 7.34 6.72
CA LEU A 247 16.15 6.51 5.98
C LEU A 247 16.68 6.14 4.59
N VAL A 248 17.37 7.04 3.88
CA VAL A 248 18.01 6.72 2.60
C VAL A 248 18.99 5.55 2.77
N SER A 249 19.80 5.53 3.83
CA SER A 249 20.68 4.41 4.15
C SER A 249 19.90 3.11 4.38
N LEU A 250 18.87 3.14 5.24
CA LEU A 250 18.06 1.96 5.58
C LEU A 250 17.17 1.45 4.45
N VAL A 251 16.89 2.27 3.44
CA VAL A 251 15.98 1.95 2.32
C VAL A 251 16.74 1.58 1.05
N ASN A 252 17.98 2.04 0.90
CA ASN A 252 18.79 1.85 -0.31
C ASN A 252 20.10 1.08 -0.07
N GLY A 253 20.42 0.72 1.17
CA GLY A 253 21.66 0.00 1.50
C GLY A 253 22.90 0.89 1.44
N CYS A 254 22.75 2.20 1.57
CA CYS A 254 23.85 3.16 1.48
C CYS A 254 24.68 3.20 2.77
N LYS A 255 25.98 3.47 2.64
CA LYS A 255 26.85 3.75 3.79
C LYS A 255 26.60 5.16 4.31
N ARG A 256 26.40 5.30 5.62
CA ARG A 256 26.17 6.59 6.30
C ARG A 256 27.32 6.92 7.25
N ILE A 257 27.95 8.07 7.05
CA ILE A 257 28.96 8.65 7.93
C ILE A 257 28.26 9.67 8.82
N ILE A 258 28.30 9.45 10.13
CA ILE A 258 27.66 10.30 11.14
C ILE A 258 28.68 10.94 12.07
N THR A 259 28.34 12.11 12.60
CA THR A 259 29.16 12.84 13.55
C THR A 259 28.30 13.63 14.54
N ASN A 260 28.84 13.85 15.73
CA ASN A 260 28.31 14.77 16.74
C ASN A 260 29.18 16.03 16.92
N LYS A 261 30.25 16.17 16.12
CA LYS A 261 31.08 17.37 16.11
C LYS A 261 30.34 18.51 15.40
N PRO A 262 30.50 19.78 15.85
CA PRO A 262 29.97 20.93 15.15
C PRO A 262 30.58 21.06 13.75
N PHE A 263 29.88 21.72 12.84
CA PHE A 263 30.37 21.93 11.48
C PHE A 263 31.54 22.93 11.49
N SER A 264 32.66 22.53 10.90
CA SER A 264 33.69 23.44 10.42
C SER A 264 34.07 23.02 8.99
N VAL A 265 34.57 23.96 8.19
CA VAL A 265 34.98 23.67 6.81
C VAL A 265 36.11 22.66 6.79
N GLU A 266 37.04 22.75 7.75
CA GLU A 266 38.20 21.86 7.88
C GLU A 266 37.76 20.44 8.20
N TYR A 267 36.92 20.29 9.24
CA TYR A 267 36.44 18.97 9.63
C TYR A 267 35.62 18.32 8.52
N PHE A 268 34.72 19.08 7.88
CA PHE A 268 33.91 18.60 6.77
C PHE A 268 34.78 18.14 5.58
N ALA A 269 35.75 18.95 5.14
CA ALA A 269 36.62 18.61 4.01
C ALA A 269 37.45 17.34 4.28
N GLU A 270 37.96 17.17 5.50
CA GLU A 270 38.70 15.97 5.87
C GLU A 270 37.83 14.72 5.93
N VAL A 271 36.61 14.82 6.45
CA VAL A 271 35.66 13.69 6.48
C VAL A 271 35.27 13.28 5.06
N VAL A 272 34.97 14.25 4.18
CA VAL A 272 34.59 13.98 2.79
C VAL A 272 35.72 13.27 2.03
N SER A 273 36.94 13.76 2.18
CA SER A 273 38.12 13.18 1.53
C SER A 273 38.46 11.79 2.10
N ARG A 274 38.45 11.62 3.43
CA ARG A 274 38.76 10.35 4.10
C ARG A 274 37.77 9.24 3.74
N HIS A 275 36.47 9.53 3.79
CA HIS A 275 35.42 8.53 3.60
C HIS A 275 34.89 8.46 2.16
N GLN A 276 35.43 9.28 1.26
CA GLN A 276 34.99 9.38 -0.13
C GLN A 276 33.47 9.64 -0.22
N VAL A 277 33.02 10.67 0.49
CA VAL A 277 31.59 11.01 0.58
C VAL A 277 31.06 11.45 -0.78
N THR A 278 29.96 10.83 -1.22
CA THR A 278 29.35 11.09 -2.54
C THR A 278 28.09 11.96 -2.47
N PHE A 279 27.39 11.99 -1.33
CA PHE A 279 26.16 12.74 -1.15
C PHE A 279 26.18 13.53 0.15
N VAL A 280 25.83 14.82 0.05
CA VAL A 280 25.73 15.74 1.18
C VAL A 280 24.43 16.52 1.07
N ILE A 281 23.70 16.66 2.18
CA ILE A 281 22.59 17.60 2.33
C ILE A 281 22.83 18.47 3.56
N THR A 282 22.74 19.79 3.39
CA THR A 282 22.96 20.73 4.48
C THR A 282 22.23 22.06 4.28
N VAL A 283 22.43 22.99 5.22
CA VAL A 283 21.70 24.26 5.31
C VAL A 283 22.50 25.44 4.71
N PRO A 284 21.85 26.53 4.31
CA PRO A 284 22.51 27.71 3.72
C PRO A 284 23.67 28.28 4.54
N HIS A 285 23.61 28.20 5.87
CA HIS A 285 24.71 28.68 6.72
C HIS A 285 26.03 27.93 6.47
N HIS A 286 26.01 26.60 6.43
CA HIS A 286 27.20 25.81 6.11
C HIS A 286 27.68 26.05 4.68
N MET A 287 26.74 26.28 3.75
CA MET A 287 27.06 26.64 2.37
C MET A 287 27.80 27.99 2.29
N ALA A 288 27.37 28.99 3.07
CA ALA A 288 28.02 30.29 3.13
C ALA A 288 29.43 30.19 3.73
N LEU A 289 29.63 29.36 4.76
CA LEU A 289 30.96 29.10 5.32
C LEU A 289 31.89 28.45 4.30
N LEU A 290 31.41 27.48 3.52
CA LEU A 290 32.17 26.86 2.43
C LEU A 290 32.52 27.86 1.32
N ALA A 291 31.54 28.63 0.85
CA ALA A 291 31.71 29.61 -0.22
C ALA A 291 32.60 30.81 0.16
N LYS A 292 32.80 31.07 1.45
CA LYS A 292 33.68 32.12 1.98
C LYS A 292 35.00 31.59 2.52
N SER A 293 35.24 30.28 2.44
CA SER A 293 36.47 29.69 2.97
C SER A 293 37.69 30.13 2.16
N PRO A 294 38.80 30.50 2.82
CA PRO A 294 40.05 30.83 2.14
C PRO A 294 40.84 29.59 1.67
N ARG A 295 40.36 28.36 1.92
CA ARG A 295 41.05 27.13 1.55
C ARG A 295 41.07 26.91 0.05
N THR A 296 42.26 26.67 -0.49
CA THR A 296 42.49 26.43 -1.92
C THR A 296 42.34 24.97 -2.35
N ASP A 297 42.40 24.02 -1.39
CA ASP A 297 42.34 22.58 -1.66
C ASP A 297 40.92 21.98 -1.61
N LEU A 298 39.88 22.82 -1.41
CA LEU A 298 38.49 22.36 -1.28
C LEU A 298 37.98 21.65 -2.53
N VAL A 299 38.37 22.10 -3.73
CA VAL A 299 37.96 21.46 -4.99
C VAL A 299 38.43 20.00 -5.04
N GLU A 300 39.68 19.75 -4.63
CA GLU A 300 40.27 18.41 -4.57
C GLU A 300 39.63 17.57 -3.46
N LYS A 301 39.54 18.12 -2.24
CA LYS A 301 38.96 17.43 -1.07
C LYS A 301 37.50 17.03 -1.27
N LEU A 302 36.74 17.82 -2.04
CA LEU A 302 35.32 17.59 -2.34
C LEU A 302 35.08 16.93 -3.70
N ALA A 303 36.12 16.41 -4.37
CA ALA A 303 36.00 15.80 -5.70
C ALA A 303 35.10 14.56 -5.71
N SER A 304 35.04 13.82 -4.60
CA SER A 304 34.19 12.63 -4.44
C SER A 304 32.69 12.95 -4.37
N VAL A 305 32.31 14.18 -4.02
CA VAL A 305 30.91 14.59 -3.86
C VAL A 305 30.26 14.70 -5.23
N GLN A 306 29.25 13.88 -5.49
CA GLN A 306 28.49 13.85 -6.74
C GLN A 306 27.20 14.67 -6.65
N SER A 307 26.59 14.76 -5.47
CA SER A 307 25.38 15.54 -5.23
C SER A 307 25.47 16.27 -3.89
N PHE A 308 25.53 17.59 -3.96
CA PHE A 308 25.53 18.50 -2.82
C PHE A 308 24.23 19.30 -2.80
N VAL A 309 23.40 19.08 -1.78
CA VAL A 309 22.05 19.65 -1.69
C VAL A 309 21.99 20.71 -0.58
N CYS A 310 21.52 21.89 -0.92
CA CYS A 310 21.14 22.95 0.01
C CYS A 310 19.62 22.92 0.24
N SER A 311 19.18 22.93 1.49
CA SER A 311 17.76 23.03 1.82
C SER A 311 17.53 23.71 3.17
N GLY A 312 16.33 24.25 3.37
CA GLY A 312 15.89 24.83 4.64
C GLY A 312 15.47 26.28 4.52
N SER A 313 16.20 27.11 3.78
CA SER A 313 15.88 28.52 3.51
C SER A 313 16.49 28.97 2.18
N LYS A 314 16.09 30.16 1.70
CA LYS A 314 16.60 30.74 0.45
C LYS A 314 18.11 30.99 0.56
N LEU A 315 18.84 30.62 -0.47
CA LEU A 315 20.28 30.84 -0.56
C LEU A 315 20.56 32.19 -1.26
N PRO A 316 21.44 33.05 -0.72
CA PRO A 316 21.83 34.28 -1.43
C PRO A 316 22.48 33.97 -2.78
N LEU A 317 22.14 34.74 -3.82
CA LEU A 317 22.61 34.49 -5.19
C LEU A 317 24.14 34.56 -5.30
N THR A 318 24.78 35.47 -4.55
CA THR A 318 26.25 35.59 -4.48
C THR A 318 26.91 34.33 -3.94
N ILE A 319 26.31 33.70 -2.93
CA ILE A 319 26.78 32.44 -2.36
C ILE A 319 26.54 31.28 -3.34
N TRP A 320 25.38 31.27 -4.00
CA TRP A 320 25.05 30.26 -5.00
C TRP A 320 26.07 30.25 -6.15
N ASN A 321 26.38 31.42 -6.73
CA ASN A 321 27.36 31.54 -7.81
C ASN A 321 28.74 31.01 -7.40
N ARG A 322 29.22 31.37 -6.20
CA ARG A 322 30.49 30.84 -5.67
C ARG A 322 30.48 29.32 -5.48
N LEU A 323 29.34 28.73 -5.12
CA LEU A 323 29.21 27.28 -5.01
C LEU A 323 29.18 26.60 -6.38
N TYR A 324 28.64 27.25 -7.42
CA TYR A 324 28.77 26.78 -8.80
C TYR A 324 30.22 26.82 -9.29
N GLU A 325 31.01 27.83 -8.91
CA GLU A 325 32.43 27.87 -9.19
C GLU A 325 33.19 26.75 -8.44
N LEU A 326 32.90 26.56 -7.15
CA LEU A 326 33.60 25.59 -6.30
C LEU A 326 33.25 24.13 -6.62
N LEU A 327 31.96 23.84 -6.83
CA LEU A 327 31.43 22.49 -6.98
C LEU A 327 31.03 22.16 -8.41
N GLY A 328 30.83 23.13 -9.29
CA GLY A 328 30.22 22.92 -10.59
C GLY A 328 28.69 22.83 -10.48
N SER A 329 28.01 23.43 -11.46
CA SER A 329 26.55 23.53 -11.50
C SER A 329 25.82 22.17 -11.48
N ASN A 330 26.43 21.14 -12.07
CA ASN A 330 25.84 19.79 -12.13
C ASN A 330 25.87 19.03 -10.79
N ARG A 331 26.71 19.44 -9.83
CA ARG A 331 26.85 18.77 -8.53
C ARG A 331 26.13 19.50 -7.40
N PHE A 332 25.96 20.81 -7.51
CA PHE A 332 25.25 21.62 -6.53
C PHE A 332 23.76 21.75 -6.85
N SER A 333 22.92 21.72 -5.81
CA SER A 333 21.48 21.83 -5.96
C SER A 333 20.79 22.51 -4.79
N VAL A 334 19.71 23.21 -5.07
CA VAL A 334 18.82 23.81 -4.06
C VAL A 334 17.48 23.08 -4.06
N LEU A 335 16.96 22.79 -2.88
CA LEU A 335 15.76 21.99 -2.67
C LEU A 335 14.77 22.77 -1.79
N TYR A 336 13.58 23.03 -2.34
CA TYR A 336 12.43 23.52 -1.59
C TYR A 336 11.59 22.36 -1.05
N GLY A 337 11.09 22.50 0.17
CA GLY A 337 10.29 21.48 0.84
C GLY A 337 9.74 21.91 2.20
N LEU A 338 8.82 21.11 2.72
CA LEU A 338 8.14 21.33 4.00
C LEU A 338 8.21 20.09 4.88
N SER A 339 8.07 20.24 6.20
CA SER A 339 8.06 19.10 7.13
C SER A 339 6.89 18.15 6.85
N GLU A 340 5.76 18.66 6.36
CA GLU A 340 4.51 17.97 6.07
C GLU A 340 4.65 16.97 4.91
N VAL A 341 5.31 17.38 3.83
CA VAL A 341 5.39 16.59 2.57
C VAL A 341 6.80 16.15 2.20
N GLY A 342 7.84 16.84 2.68
CA GLY A 342 9.24 16.60 2.30
C GLY A 342 9.66 17.52 1.15
N GLY A 343 10.59 17.07 0.31
CA GLY A 343 11.03 17.82 -0.87
C GLY A 343 9.93 17.96 -1.91
N VAL A 344 9.83 19.14 -2.53
CA VAL A 344 8.77 19.51 -3.48
C VAL A 344 9.38 19.79 -4.86
N SER A 345 10.40 20.64 -4.92
CA SER A 345 11.13 20.97 -6.15
C SER A 345 12.63 20.96 -5.90
N LYS A 346 13.40 20.74 -6.96
CA LYS A 346 14.87 20.75 -6.90
C LYS A 346 15.46 21.43 -8.12
N ASN A 347 16.37 22.37 -7.88
CA ASN A 347 17.21 22.98 -8.89
C ASN A 347 18.55 22.24 -8.95
N ILE A 348 18.87 21.58 -10.06
CA ILE A 348 20.18 20.94 -10.30
C ILE A 348 20.71 21.48 -11.62
N GLY A 349 21.83 22.19 -11.59
CA GLY A 349 22.43 22.81 -12.78
C GLY A 349 21.53 23.79 -13.53
N GLY A 350 20.45 24.26 -12.90
CA GLY A 350 19.51 25.21 -13.48
C GLY A 350 19.89 26.67 -13.21
N PRO A 351 19.05 27.63 -13.64
CA PRO A 351 19.30 29.04 -13.42
C PRO A 351 19.32 29.37 -11.91
N VAL A 352 20.17 30.31 -11.53
CA VAL A 352 20.32 30.75 -10.13
C VAL A 352 19.08 31.56 -9.72
N GLY A 353 18.60 31.33 -8.49
CA GLY A 353 17.48 32.09 -7.92
C GLY A 353 16.10 31.42 -7.99
N CYS A 354 15.98 30.24 -8.60
CA CYS A 354 14.74 29.45 -8.61
C CYS A 354 14.88 28.14 -7.83
N GLU A 355 13.79 27.63 -7.25
CA GLU A 355 13.75 26.36 -6.52
C GLU A 355 13.67 25.14 -7.44
N GLY A 356 13.70 25.39 -8.75
CA GLY A 356 13.81 24.40 -9.82
C GLY A 356 12.52 23.63 -10.10
N LYS A 357 12.68 22.48 -10.73
CA LYS A 357 11.56 21.68 -11.25
C LYS A 357 10.97 20.77 -10.19
N LEU A 358 9.68 20.47 -10.32
CA LEU A 358 8.96 19.58 -9.42
C LEU A 358 9.61 18.19 -9.37
N LEU A 359 9.73 17.67 -8.15
CA LEU A 359 10.14 16.30 -7.91
C LEU A 359 9.05 15.33 -8.38
N ARG A 360 9.45 14.08 -8.57
CA ARG A 360 8.55 13.02 -9.01
C ARG A 360 7.32 12.88 -8.13
N ASN A 361 6.19 12.57 -8.76
CA ASN A 361 4.87 12.45 -8.16
C ASN A 361 4.36 13.73 -7.46
N ILE A 362 5.09 14.84 -7.42
CA ILE A 362 4.59 16.08 -6.84
C ILE A 362 3.68 16.79 -7.85
N GLN A 363 2.50 17.22 -7.38
CA GLN A 363 1.61 18.09 -8.12
C GLN A 363 1.36 19.38 -7.32
N VAL A 364 1.39 20.52 -8.01
CA VAL A 364 1.22 21.85 -7.42
C VAL A 364 0.22 22.64 -8.25
N ARG A 365 -0.59 23.47 -7.57
CA ARG A 365 -1.35 24.55 -8.20
C ARG A 365 -1.06 25.86 -7.48
N ILE A 366 -1.15 26.96 -8.22
CA ILE A 366 -0.99 28.32 -7.69
C ILE A 366 -2.37 28.96 -7.69
N LEU A 367 -2.81 29.52 -6.56
CA LEU A 367 -4.14 30.13 -6.42
C LEU A 367 -4.06 31.64 -6.11
N ASP A 368 -4.99 32.42 -6.65
CA ASP A 368 -5.22 33.80 -6.21
C ASP A 368 -5.96 33.86 -4.86
N GLU A 369 -6.17 35.08 -4.32
CA GLU A 369 -6.88 35.30 -3.06
C GLU A 369 -8.36 34.85 -3.09
N ARG A 370 -8.95 34.68 -4.28
CA ARG A 370 -10.33 34.22 -4.48
C ARG A 370 -10.42 32.71 -4.66
N GLY A 371 -9.27 32.01 -4.67
CA GLY A 371 -9.18 30.57 -4.85
C GLY A 371 -9.15 30.10 -6.32
N ASN A 372 -9.01 31.02 -7.29
CA ASN A 372 -8.89 30.64 -8.70
C ASN A 372 -7.47 30.20 -9.02
N ALA A 373 -7.35 29.13 -9.82
CA ALA A 373 -6.03 28.67 -10.26
C ALA A 373 -5.40 29.61 -11.29
N LEU A 374 -4.10 29.85 -11.13
CA LEU A 374 -3.28 30.75 -11.93
C LEU A 374 -2.38 29.99 -12.90
N GLY A 375 -2.07 30.64 -14.03
CA GLY A 375 -1.15 30.12 -15.04
C GLY A 375 0.32 30.47 -14.76
N PRO A 376 1.22 30.22 -15.72
CA PRO A 376 2.64 30.62 -15.62
C PRO A 376 2.80 32.11 -15.31
N ASN A 377 3.89 32.48 -14.64
CA ASN A 377 4.32 33.84 -14.32
C ASN A 377 3.37 34.68 -13.44
N HIS A 378 2.40 34.04 -12.77
CA HIS A 378 1.50 34.71 -11.83
C HIS A 378 1.75 34.21 -10.41
N THR A 379 2.02 35.14 -9.48
CA THR A 379 2.27 34.82 -8.07
C THR A 379 0.95 34.57 -7.34
N GLY A 380 0.93 33.51 -6.53
CA GLY A 380 -0.19 33.20 -5.65
C GLY A 380 0.17 32.12 -4.62
N HIS A 381 -0.84 31.60 -3.93
CA HIS A 381 -0.69 30.58 -2.89
C HIS A 381 -0.27 29.24 -3.50
N ILE A 382 0.84 28.67 -3.01
CA ILE A 382 1.33 27.35 -3.41
C ILE A 382 0.50 26.28 -2.70
N HIS A 383 -0.30 25.52 -3.44
CA HIS A 383 -1.03 24.38 -2.90
C HIS A 383 -0.43 23.09 -3.45
N ILE A 384 -0.13 22.14 -2.57
CA ILE A 384 0.50 20.87 -2.93
C ILE A 384 -0.53 19.75 -2.82
N LYS A 385 -0.64 18.94 -3.87
CA LYS A 385 -1.54 17.79 -3.83
C LYS A 385 -0.98 16.70 -2.92
N LEU A 386 -1.80 16.23 -2.00
CA LEU A 386 -1.50 15.10 -1.14
C LEU A 386 -1.80 13.81 -1.92
N ASN A 387 -0.76 13.15 -2.41
CA ASN A 387 -0.90 11.82 -3.06
C ASN A 387 -1.33 10.71 -2.09
N GLN A 388 -1.16 10.97 -0.80
CA GLN A 388 -1.48 10.07 0.29
C GLN A 388 -2.15 10.88 1.39
N ARG A 389 -3.04 10.24 2.16
CA ARG A 389 -3.67 10.89 3.31
C ARG A 389 -2.58 11.33 4.29
N TRP A 390 -2.48 12.63 4.55
CA TRP A 390 -1.64 13.15 5.63
C TRP A 390 -2.34 12.94 6.98
N GLY A 391 -1.59 12.47 7.98
CA GLY A 391 -2.11 12.23 9.33
C GLY A 391 -2.43 13.51 10.11
N GLY A 392 -2.03 14.67 9.59
CA GLY A 392 -2.23 15.97 10.22
C GLY A 392 -1.20 16.30 11.29
N TYR A 393 -1.50 17.32 12.09
CA TYR A 393 -0.75 17.64 13.29
C TYR A 393 -1.18 16.73 14.44
N TYR A 394 -0.19 16.18 15.15
CA TYR A 394 -0.39 15.21 16.23
C TYR A 394 -1.26 15.81 17.33
N HIS A 395 -2.40 15.18 17.61
CA HIS A 395 -3.42 15.63 18.57
C HIS A 395 -3.92 17.07 18.34
N ASN A 396 -3.86 17.59 17.10
CA ASN A 396 -4.35 18.92 16.77
C ASN A 396 -5.24 18.91 15.51
N PRO A 397 -6.49 18.41 15.62
CA PRO A 397 -7.39 18.28 14.48
C PRO A 397 -7.88 19.63 13.95
N GLN A 398 -8.00 20.66 14.80
CA GLN A 398 -8.43 22.00 14.39
C GLN A 398 -7.45 22.61 13.39
N GLU A 399 -6.16 22.62 13.74
CA GLU A 399 -5.13 23.13 12.84
C GLU A 399 -4.95 22.25 11.59
N THR A 400 -5.17 20.93 11.74
CA THR A 400 -5.15 20.02 10.59
C THR A 400 -6.22 20.41 9.58
N GLN A 401 -7.45 20.68 10.04
CA GLN A 401 -8.58 21.05 9.18
C GLN A 401 -8.37 22.38 8.44
N THR A 402 -7.63 23.33 9.02
CA THR A 402 -7.33 24.62 8.37
C THR A 402 -6.14 24.55 7.41
N THR A 403 -5.30 23.51 7.52
CA THR A 403 -4.08 23.34 6.71
C THR A 403 -4.29 22.44 5.49
N VAL A 404 -5.44 21.79 5.37
CA VAL A 404 -5.83 21.03 4.17
C VAL A 404 -7.19 21.48 3.65
N THR A 405 -7.45 21.30 2.36
CA THR A 405 -8.77 21.54 1.79
C THR A 405 -9.83 20.61 2.42
N PRO A 406 -11.13 20.97 2.40
CA PRO A 406 -12.19 20.15 3.00
C PRO A 406 -12.28 18.72 2.46
N ASP A 407 -11.87 18.50 1.21
CA ASP A 407 -11.79 17.16 0.59
C ASP A 407 -10.53 16.36 0.99
N GLY A 408 -9.63 16.97 1.77
CA GLY A 408 -8.37 16.41 2.23
C GLY A 408 -7.31 16.22 1.15
N LYS A 409 -7.49 16.76 -0.07
CA LYS A 409 -6.62 16.48 -1.22
C LYS A 409 -5.46 17.46 -1.40
N TRP A 410 -5.57 18.68 -0.90
CA TRP A 410 -4.55 19.71 -1.08
C TRP A 410 -4.08 20.25 0.26
N LEU A 411 -2.76 20.28 0.44
CA LEU A 411 -2.09 20.97 1.53
C LEU A 411 -1.96 22.46 1.18
N LEU A 412 -2.40 23.31 2.09
CA LEU A 412 -2.20 24.75 2.04
C LEU A 412 -0.85 25.04 2.70
N THR A 413 0.14 25.42 1.90
CA THR A 413 1.53 25.54 2.39
C THR A 413 1.76 26.78 3.26
N GLY A 414 0.91 27.81 3.08
CA GLY A 414 1.18 29.15 3.60
C GLY A 414 2.33 29.87 2.87
N ASP A 415 2.83 29.32 1.77
CA ASP A 415 3.90 29.89 0.95
C ASP A 415 3.32 30.47 -0.36
N HIS A 416 3.89 31.58 -0.85
CA HIS A 416 3.60 32.20 -2.14
C HIS A 416 4.71 31.94 -3.15
N GLY A 417 4.31 31.75 -4.40
CA GLY A 417 5.25 31.59 -5.51
C GLY A 417 4.55 31.50 -6.86
N TYR A 418 5.35 31.29 -7.90
CA TYR A 418 4.87 31.09 -9.27
C TYR A 418 5.74 30.06 -10.00
N PHE A 419 5.24 29.57 -11.13
CA PHE A 419 6.03 28.81 -12.10
C PHE A 419 6.35 29.68 -13.31
N ASP A 420 7.59 29.66 -13.78
CA ASP A 420 7.95 30.25 -15.07
C ASP A 420 7.52 29.37 -16.25
N ASP A 421 7.72 29.87 -17.48
CA ASP A 421 7.36 29.16 -18.70
C ASP A 421 8.17 27.86 -18.90
N GLU A 422 9.35 27.77 -18.26
CA GLU A 422 10.21 26.58 -18.24
C GLU A 422 9.82 25.54 -17.18
N GLY A 423 8.81 25.85 -16.36
CA GLY A 423 8.27 25.01 -15.30
C GLY A 423 9.14 24.95 -14.04
N CYS A 424 9.96 25.98 -13.77
CA CYS A 424 10.68 26.14 -12.52
C CYS A 424 9.84 26.89 -11.50
N LEU A 425 9.84 26.39 -10.26
CA LEU A 425 9.17 27.02 -9.14
C LEU A 425 10.02 28.16 -8.59
N HIS A 426 9.40 29.32 -8.40
CA HIS A 426 9.99 30.49 -7.75
C HIS A 426 9.27 30.77 -6.43
N PHE A 427 9.91 30.40 -5.31
CA PHE A 427 9.42 30.75 -3.99
C PHE A 427 9.62 32.25 -3.72
N GLN A 428 8.55 32.92 -3.29
CA GLN A 428 8.55 34.35 -2.99
C GLN A 428 8.55 34.60 -1.49
N THR A 429 7.49 34.20 -0.78
CA THR A 429 7.32 34.55 0.65
C THR A 429 6.36 33.62 1.38
N ARG A 430 6.08 33.93 2.65
CA ARG A 430 5.10 33.26 3.52
C ARG A 430 3.94 34.16 3.89
N ASP A 431 2.75 33.60 4.02
CA ASP A 431 1.53 34.30 4.47
C ASP A 431 1.75 35.03 5.80
N THR A 432 2.49 34.44 6.72
CA THR A 432 2.78 35.07 8.03
C THR A 432 3.78 36.21 7.98
N ASP A 433 4.49 36.35 6.86
CA ASP A 433 5.46 37.40 6.61
C ASP A 433 4.84 38.54 5.78
N VAL A 434 3.80 38.26 5.00
CA VAL A 434 3.02 39.28 4.27
C VAL A 434 2.23 40.12 5.28
N PHE A 435 2.42 41.43 5.21
CA PHE A 435 1.62 42.40 5.94
C PHE A 435 0.97 43.37 4.96
N LYS A 436 -0.05 44.09 5.41
CA LYS A 436 -0.76 45.04 4.56
C LYS A 436 -0.30 46.47 4.86
N TYR A 437 -0.09 47.25 3.81
CA TYR A 437 0.01 48.72 3.81
C TYR A 437 -1.18 49.27 2.99
N ASN A 438 -2.10 50.03 3.58
CA ASN A 438 -3.33 50.50 2.92
C ASN A 438 -4.12 49.38 2.21
N HIS A 439 -4.31 48.25 2.88
CA HIS A 439 -4.92 47.03 2.34
C HIS A 439 -4.17 46.36 1.17
N PHE A 440 -3.06 46.95 0.69
CA PHE A 440 -2.18 46.36 -0.32
C PHE A 440 -1.22 45.35 0.34
N PRO A 441 -1.12 44.10 -0.16
CA PRO A 441 -0.19 43.12 0.37
C PRO A 441 1.25 43.50 0.05
N VAL A 442 2.06 43.68 1.08
CA VAL A 442 3.50 43.92 0.96
C VAL A 442 4.20 42.58 1.11
N TYR A 443 4.95 42.19 0.07
CA TYR A 443 5.74 40.97 0.03
C TYR A 443 7.17 41.29 0.45
N PRO A 444 7.59 40.97 1.70
CA PRO A 444 8.88 41.43 2.25
C PRO A 444 10.08 41.03 1.38
N LYS A 445 10.01 39.84 0.77
CA LYS A 445 11.14 39.28 0.04
C LYS A 445 11.49 40.03 -1.24
N GLN A 446 10.50 40.64 -1.90
CA GLN A 446 10.75 41.46 -3.10
C GLN A 446 11.64 42.65 -2.76
N ILE A 447 11.42 43.26 -1.59
CA ILE A 447 12.21 44.39 -1.10
C ILE A 447 13.58 43.90 -0.59
N GLU A 448 13.60 42.80 0.17
CA GLU A 448 14.86 42.20 0.64
C GLU A 448 15.80 41.83 -0.51
N ASP A 449 15.27 41.24 -1.59
CA ASP A 449 16.08 40.85 -2.73
C ASP A 449 16.70 42.07 -3.42
N ILE A 450 16.08 43.25 -3.43
CA ILE A 450 16.70 44.48 -3.95
C ILE A 450 17.79 44.98 -3.01
N ILE A 451 17.48 45.10 -1.71
CA ILE A 451 18.41 45.65 -0.70
C ILE A 451 19.64 44.75 -0.53
N GLN A 452 19.47 43.43 -0.59
CA GLN A 452 20.54 42.45 -0.42
C GLN A 452 21.66 42.58 -1.47
N HIS A 453 21.41 43.24 -2.61
CA HIS A 453 22.42 43.50 -3.65
C HIS A 453 23.23 44.79 -3.43
N LEU A 454 22.88 45.63 -2.45
CA LEU A 454 23.66 46.83 -2.14
C LEU A 454 25.02 46.47 -1.51
N PRO A 455 26.13 47.09 -1.95
CA PRO A 455 27.42 46.99 -1.28
C PRO A 455 27.31 47.38 0.21
N GLY A 456 27.88 46.57 1.11
CA GLY A 456 27.85 46.82 2.55
C GLY A 456 26.67 46.20 3.31
N VAL A 457 25.71 45.54 2.65
CA VAL A 457 24.62 44.79 3.29
C VAL A 457 25.05 43.34 3.56
N HIS A 458 25.13 42.93 4.83
CA HIS A 458 25.38 41.55 5.21
C HIS A 458 24.09 40.72 5.18
N GLU A 459 23.04 41.24 5.79
CA GLU A 459 21.72 40.59 5.89
C GLU A 459 20.63 41.65 6.04
N VAL A 460 19.44 41.36 5.52
CA VAL A 460 18.29 42.25 5.59
C VAL A 460 17.02 41.49 5.95
N GLY A 461 16.19 42.07 6.81
CA GLY A 461 14.86 41.58 7.16
C GLY A 461 13.82 42.69 7.03
N ILE A 462 12.81 42.48 6.20
CA ILE A 462 11.69 43.43 6.02
C ILE A 462 10.53 43.05 6.95
N PHE A 463 9.93 44.06 7.59
CA PHE A 463 8.83 43.89 8.54
C PHE A 463 7.87 45.08 8.51
N GLY A 464 6.64 44.88 8.97
CA GLY A 464 5.66 45.95 9.11
C GLY A 464 5.75 46.61 10.49
N VAL A 465 5.75 47.94 10.53
CA VAL A 465 5.55 48.74 11.76
C VAL A 465 4.08 49.11 11.81
N PRO A 466 3.30 48.65 12.81
CA PRO A 466 1.88 48.98 12.91
C PRO A 466 1.63 50.47 12.84
N ASP A 467 0.60 50.87 12.10
CA ASP A 467 0.21 52.26 11.87
C ASP A 467 -1.31 52.37 11.76
N ASP A 468 -1.89 53.33 12.48
CA ASP A 468 -3.34 53.44 12.68
C ASP A 468 -4.10 53.80 11.39
N VAL A 469 -3.42 54.37 10.41
CA VAL A 469 -4.02 54.80 9.13
C VAL A 469 -3.83 53.73 8.06
N SER A 470 -2.63 53.17 7.96
CA SER A 470 -2.22 52.32 6.85
C SER A 470 -2.08 50.85 7.22
N THR A 471 -2.58 50.45 8.38
CA THR A 471 -2.37 49.16 9.07
C THR A 471 -0.91 48.87 9.42
N ASN A 472 0.03 48.94 8.49
CA ASN A 472 1.46 48.80 8.75
C ASN A 472 2.27 49.63 7.76
N LEU A 473 3.24 50.39 8.26
CA LEU A 473 4.29 51.01 7.47
C LEU A 473 5.41 50.00 7.19
N THR A 474 5.83 49.88 5.93
CA THR A 474 6.93 48.99 5.53
C THR A 474 8.26 49.48 6.11
N ALA A 475 8.97 48.64 6.87
CA ALA A 475 10.25 48.95 7.48
C ALA A 475 11.30 47.85 7.21
N CYS A 476 12.57 48.19 7.46
CA CYS A 476 13.71 47.33 7.18
C CYS A 476 14.69 47.27 8.35
N ALA A 477 15.15 46.08 8.72
CA ALA A 477 16.29 45.88 9.62
C ALA A 477 17.49 45.36 8.82
N VAL A 478 18.65 46.00 8.95
CA VAL A 478 19.85 45.70 8.18
C VAL A 478 21.04 45.40 9.09
N VAL A 479 21.68 44.27 8.85
CA VAL A 479 23.00 43.94 9.39
C VAL A 479 24.03 44.38 8.35
N ARG A 480 24.98 45.21 8.77
CA ARG A 480 26.04 45.74 7.90
C ARG A 480 27.19 44.74 7.78
N GLU A 481 27.85 44.74 6.63
CA GLU A 481 29.14 44.05 6.50
C GLU A 481 30.20 44.74 7.35
N GLN A 482 31.13 43.96 7.91
CA GLN A 482 32.24 44.47 8.73
C GLN A 482 33.41 44.93 7.83
N ASN A 483 33.15 45.83 6.90
CA ASN A 483 34.10 46.41 5.94
C ASN A 483 33.78 47.90 5.66
N GLU A 484 34.61 48.60 4.87
CA GLU A 484 34.41 50.02 4.56
C GLU A 484 33.05 50.31 3.88
N GLU A 485 32.57 49.38 3.05
CA GLU A 485 31.28 49.51 2.35
C GLU A 485 30.11 49.46 3.33
N GLY A 486 30.16 48.57 4.34
CA GLY A 486 29.15 48.51 5.40
C GLY A 486 29.13 49.73 6.32
N GLN A 487 30.29 50.39 6.52
CA GLN A 487 30.35 51.63 7.30
C GLN A 487 29.72 52.82 6.55
N LYS A 488 29.89 52.89 5.23
CA LYS A 488 29.36 53.97 4.37
C LYS A 488 27.86 53.83 4.06
N LEU A 489 27.27 52.64 4.24
CA LEU A 489 25.86 52.38 3.95
C LEU A 489 24.92 53.26 4.80
N THR A 490 24.02 54.02 4.17
CA THR A 490 23.04 54.89 4.84
C THR A 490 21.59 54.42 4.64
N ALA A 491 20.69 54.88 5.50
CA ALA A 491 19.25 54.59 5.39
C ALA A 491 18.66 55.16 4.09
N GLU A 492 19.15 56.32 3.66
CA GLU A 492 18.74 57.05 2.46
C GLU A 492 19.09 56.27 1.18
N GLN A 493 20.27 55.66 1.13
CA GLN A 493 20.67 54.79 0.01
C GLN A 493 19.75 53.58 -0.14
N ILE A 494 19.37 52.96 0.99
CA ILE A 494 18.44 51.82 1.01
C ILE A 494 17.02 52.25 0.60
N LYS A 495 16.55 53.41 1.07
CA LYS A 495 15.24 53.94 0.64
C LYS A 495 15.21 54.28 -0.85
N ALA A 496 16.29 54.86 -1.38
CA ALA A 496 16.39 55.25 -2.78
C ALA A 496 16.34 54.04 -3.74
N ILE A 497 17.10 52.98 -3.45
CA ILE A 497 17.13 51.80 -4.34
C ILE A 497 15.79 51.08 -4.39
N VAL A 498 15.06 51.03 -3.26
CA VAL A 498 13.73 50.43 -3.20
C VAL A 498 12.73 51.27 -3.99
N ALA A 499 12.82 52.60 -3.90
CA ALA A 499 11.93 53.50 -4.61
C ALA A 499 12.16 53.50 -6.13
N GLU A 500 13.38 53.24 -6.57
CA GLU A 500 13.73 53.10 -8.00
C GLU A 500 13.15 51.82 -8.62
N HIS A 501 13.10 50.72 -7.86
CA HIS A 501 12.78 49.39 -8.39
C HIS A 501 11.34 48.92 -8.10
N LEU A 502 10.66 49.51 -7.10
CA LEU A 502 9.32 49.10 -6.68
C LEU A 502 8.34 50.26 -6.59
N SER A 503 7.05 49.95 -6.76
CA SER A 503 5.96 50.92 -6.64
C SER A 503 5.85 51.49 -5.22
N GLU A 504 5.17 52.64 -5.10
CA GLU A 504 5.06 53.41 -3.86
C GLU A 504 4.48 52.63 -2.65
N ALA A 505 3.74 51.55 -2.92
CA ALA A 505 3.20 50.65 -1.91
C ALA A 505 4.29 49.87 -1.15
N TYR A 506 5.48 49.70 -1.73
CA TYR A 506 6.61 48.96 -1.14
C TYR A 506 7.67 49.85 -0.51
N HIS A 507 7.54 51.18 -0.59
CA HIS A 507 8.53 52.12 -0.06
C HIS A 507 8.67 52.01 1.47
N LEU A 508 9.89 52.17 1.98
CA LEU A 508 10.25 51.96 3.39
C LEU A 508 9.80 53.11 4.31
N LYS A 509 8.49 53.36 4.37
CA LYS A 509 7.85 54.45 5.14
C LYS A 509 7.94 54.25 6.66
N GLY A 510 8.15 53.01 7.11
CA GLY A 510 8.34 52.64 8.52
C GLY A 510 9.81 52.71 8.99
N GLY A 511 10.73 53.13 8.13
CA GLY A 511 12.12 53.39 8.49
C GLY A 511 13.11 52.26 8.17
N VAL A 512 14.40 52.56 8.37
CA VAL A 512 15.52 51.63 8.22
C VAL A 512 16.27 51.59 9.54
N TYR A 513 16.42 50.40 10.09
CA TYR A 513 17.04 50.14 11.39
C TYR A 513 18.31 49.33 11.18
N PHE A 514 19.45 49.81 11.69
CA PHE A 514 20.68 49.03 11.69
C PHE A 514 20.76 48.22 12.99
N VAL A 515 20.97 46.92 12.86
CA VAL A 515 21.02 45.97 13.98
C VAL A 515 22.28 45.11 13.90
N ASP A 516 22.78 44.67 15.05
CA ASP A 516 23.98 43.83 15.11
C ASP A 516 23.74 42.43 14.54
N GLN A 517 22.53 41.89 14.75
CA GLN A 517 22.08 40.61 14.22
C GLN A 517 20.55 40.59 14.08
N LEU A 518 20.03 39.78 13.16
CA LEU A 518 18.59 39.51 13.07
C LEU A 518 18.21 38.33 13.96
N PRO A 519 17.02 38.34 14.60
CA PRO A 519 16.50 37.20 15.35
C PRO A 519 16.30 36.03 14.42
N LYS A 520 16.86 34.87 14.78
CA LYS A 520 16.78 33.66 13.97
C LYS A 520 16.37 32.45 14.80
N THR A 521 15.67 31.52 14.16
CA THR A 521 15.51 30.15 14.68
C THR A 521 16.86 29.44 14.78
N THR A 522 16.91 28.29 15.46
CA THR A 522 18.08 27.39 15.48
C THR A 522 18.54 26.95 14.07
N ASN A 523 17.69 27.13 13.06
CA ASN A 523 17.96 26.88 11.65
C ASN A 523 18.48 28.09 10.88
N ASN A 524 18.86 29.17 11.56
CA ASN A 524 19.24 30.46 10.97
C ASN A 524 18.15 31.12 10.10
N LYS A 525 16.87 30.73 10.24
CA LYS A 525 15.76 31.44 9.59
C LYS A 525 15.37 32.68 10.38
N ILE A 526 15.32 33.83 9.71
CA ILE A 526 14.87 35.10 10.29
C ILE A 526 13.45 34.96 10.87
N GLN A 527 13.26 35.35 12.12
CA GLN A 527 11.96 35.42 12.80
C GLN A 527 11.43 36.86 12.71
N ARG A 528 10.78 37.22 11.60
CA ARG A 528 10.38 38.61 11.30
C ARG A 528 9.50 39.27 12.38
N ARG A 529 8.57 38.52 12.99
CA ARG A 529 7.77 39.00 14.13
C ARG A 529 8.64 39.44 15.30
N ARG A 530 9.74 38.72 15.53
CA ARG A 530 10.71 39.05 16.57
C ARG A 530 11.57 40.25 16.25
N ILE A 531 11.69 40.71 14.99
CA ILE A 531 12.43 41.95 14.70
C ILE A 531 11.73 43.11 15.39
N LEU A 532 10.42 43.24 15.14
CA LEU A 532 9.62 44.27 15.80
C LEU A 532 9.49 44.00 17.29
N GLU A 533 9.33 42.75 17.74
CA GLU A 533 9.27 42.43 19.17
C GLU A 533 10.60 42.62 19.89
N GLU A 534 11.78 42.46 19.29
CA GLU A 534 13.09 42.72 19.91
C GLU A 534 13.36 44.22 19.95
N LEU A 535 12.94 44.95 18.91
CA LEU A 535 12.87 46.41 18.92
C LEU A 535 11.86 46.91 19.98
N LYS A 536 10.74 46.21 20.18
CA LYS A 536 9.71 46.47 21.21
C LYS A 536 9.99 45.80 22.55
N GLN A 537 10.95 44.88 22.71
CA GLN A 537 11.33 44.22 23.97
C GLN A 537 12.35 45.06 24.72
N LYS A 538 12.85 46.14 24.10
CA LYS A 538 13.17 47.36 24.84
C LYS A 538 11.95 48.00 25.55
N CYS A 539 10.72 47.50 25.37
CA CYS A 539 9.46 48.08 25.88
C CYS A 539 8.32 47.10 26.35
N GLY A 540 8.43 45.76 26.25
CA GLY A 540 7.75 44.75 27.11
C GLY A 540 6.23 44.39 26.98
N ILE A 541 5.95 43.07 27.21
CA ILE A 541 4.73 42.38 27.75
C ILE A 541 3.88 41.46 26.79
N THR A 542 3.29 40.39 27.38
CA THR A 542 3.05 38.99 26.88
C THR A 542 1.62 38.41 27.23
N ALA A 543 1.29 37.21 26.68
CA ALA A 543 0.45 36.07 27.20
C ALA A 543 -1.07 35.96 26.83
N LEU A 544 -1.80 34.80 26.74
CA LEU A 544 -1.62 33.31 26.76
C LEU A 544 -2.97 32.56 26.39
N ILE A 545 -2.86 31.39 25.69
CA ILE A 545 -3.48 30.02 25.81
C ILE A 545 -4.97 29.60 25.55
N GLN A 546 -5.03 28.40 24.92
CA GLN A 546 -6.01 27.39 24.41
C GLN A 546 -6.97 26.68 25.41
N PHE A 547 -7.87 25.80 24.90
CA PHE A 547 -8.01 24.36 25.29
C PHE A 547 -8.87 23.51 24.29
N THR A 548 -8.72 22.17 24.25
CA THR A 548 -9.53 21.17 23.48
C THR A 548 -9.61 19.82 24.23
N VAL A 549 -10.60 18.95 23.92
CA VAL A 549 -10.89 17.63 24.55
C VAL A 549 -10.98 16.50 23.50
N ILE A 550 -10.63 15.23 23.84
CA ILE A 550 -10.77 13.99 23.01
C ILE A 550 -11.15 12.73 23.86
N LYS A 551 -11.79 11.70 23.27
CA LYS A 551 -11.95 10.30 23.76
C LYS A 551 -11.61 9.23 22.67
N MET A 552 -11.29 7.99 23.08
CA MET A 552 -10.78 6.83 22.27
C MET A 552 -11.65 5.53 22.35
N GLY A 553 -11.45 4.55 21.43
CA GLY A 553 -12.17 3.26 21.26
C GLY A 553 -11.31 1.96 21.16
N SER A 554 -11.85 0.87 20.57
CA SER A 554 -11.16 -0.41 20.25
C SER A 554 -11.77 -1.19 19.01
N CYS A 555 -11.10 -2.25 18.51
CA CYS A 555 -11.20 -2.92 17.17
C CYS A 555 -12.50 -3.68 16.80
N GLU A 556 -13.14 -3.36 15.66
CA GLU A 556 -14.37 -3.99 15.12
C GLU A 556 -14.40 -4.02 13.57
N VAL A 557 -15.20 -4.92 12.94
CA VAL A 557 -15.72 -4.66 11.58
C VAL A 557 -16.47 -3.35 11.70
N HIS A 558 -16.01 -2.32 11.00
CA HIS A 558 -16.48 -0.97 11.27
C HIS A 558 -17.65 -0.66 10.34
N TYR A 559 -18.80 -0.35 10.94
CA TYR A 559 -19.91 0.22 10.22
C TYR A 559 -19.80 1.75 10.26
N ASP A 560 -19.59 2.37 9.11
CA ASP A 560 -19.65 3.83 8.97
C ASP A 560 -21.12 4.24 8.74
N ALA A 561 -21.75 4.77 9.79
CA ALA A 561 -23.15 5.18 9.75
C ALA A 561 -23.41 6.36 8.79
N ALA A 562 -22.43 7.22 8.54
CA ALA A 562 -22.60 8.38 7.64
C ALA A 562 -22.69 7.94 6.18
N THR A 563 -21.93 6.91 5.81
CA THR A 563 -21.90 6.40 4.43
C THR A 563 -22.65 5.07 4.24
N ARG A 564 -23.16 4.47 5.33
CA ARG A 564 -23.76 3.12 5.40
C ARG A 564 -22.86 2.06 4.77
N THR A 565 -21.57 2.13 5.06
CA THR A 565 -20.54 1.26 4.49
C THR A 565 -19.99 0.32 5.55
N TRP A 566 -19.88 -0.96 5.21
CA TRP A 566 -19.24 -1.97 6.05
C TRP A 566 -17.78 -2.12 5.66
N LEU A 567 -16.89 -1.93 6.63
CA LEU A 567 -15.46 -1.93 6.43
C LEU A 567 -14.87 -3.15 7.13
N GLY A 568 -14.32 -4.07 6.33
CA GLY A 568 -13.51 -5.15 6.86
C GLY A 568 -12.27 -4.61 7.58
N PRO A 569 -11.62 -5.42 8.42
CA PRO A 569 -10.40 -4.99 9.13
C PRO A 569 -9.36 -4.49 8.14
N ARG A 570 -8.73 -3.36 8.41
CA ARG A 570 -7.61 -2.91 7.58
C ARG A 570 -6.39 -3.80 7.80
N GLY A 571 -5.62 -4.02 6.74
CA GLY A 571 -4.19 -3.99 6.98
C GLY A 571 -3.29 -4.39 5.83
N LYS A 572 -2.07 -4.75 6.22
CA LYS A 572 -0.90 -4.83 5.35
C LYS A 572 -0.91 -5.54 3.98
N GLU A 573 -0.77 -4.77 2.91
CA GLU A 573 -0.24 -5.13 1.60
C GLU A 573 1.28 -5.00 1.57
N PHE A 574 1.94 -6.14 1.41
CA PHE A 574 3.40 -6.22 1.46
C PHE A 574 4.10 -5.84 0.15
N TYR A 575 3.35 -5.66 -0.94
CA TYR A 575 3.90 -5.38 -2.26
C TYR A 575 3.26 -4.11 -2.83
N GLY A 576 4.09 -3.30 -3.49
CA GLY A 576 3.68 -2.05 -4.14
C GLY A 576 2.60 -2.28 -5.20
N PRO A 577 1.78 -1.27 -5.50
CA PRO A 577 0.76 -1.37 -6.55
C PRO A 577 1.36 -1.66 -7.94
N GLU A 578 2.64 -1.35 -8.13
CA GLU A 578 3.34 -1.57 -9.39
C GLU A 578 4.01 -2.96 -9.47
N MET A 579 4.03 -3.73 -8.37
CA MET A 579 4.62 -5.07 -8.36
C MET A 579 3.81 -6.03 -9.22
N THR A 580 4.53 -6.83 -9.99
CA THR A 580 3.95 -7.87 -10.84
C THR A 580 4.05 -9.23 -10.17
N LEU A 581 3.17 -10.16 -10.58
CA LEU A 581 3.23 -11.55 -10.11
C LEU A 581 4.58 -12.19 -10.44
N GLY A 582 5.15 -11.89 -11.61
CA GLY A 582 6.46 -12.39 -12.02
C GLY A 582 7.57 -11.94 -11.06
N GLU A 583 7.65 -10.65 -10.76
CA GLU A 583 8.64 -10.11 -9.81
C GLU A 583 8.52 -10.74 -8.42
N VAL A 584 7.29 -10.85 -7.91
CA VAL A 584 7.05 -11.45 -6.58
C VAL A 584 7.42 -12.93 -6.59
N THR A 585 7.02 -13.66 -7.63
CA THR A 585 7.31 -15.09 -7.79
C THR A 585 8.81 -15.33 -7.80
N MET A 586 9.59 -14.60 -8.60
CA MET A 586 11.05 -14.78 -8.64
C MET A 586 11.70 -14.51 -7.29
N ARG A 587 11.26 -13.49 -6.54
CA ARG A 587 11.75 -13.22 -5.19
C ARG A 587 11.46 -14.39 -4.24
N VAL A 588 10.24 -14.92 -4.26
CA VAL A 588 9.82 -16.01 -3.37
C VAL A 588 10.52 -17.31 -3.75
N LEU A 589 10.64 -17.63 -5.04
CA LEU A 589 11.35 -18.82 -5.52
C LEU A 589 12.83 -18.76 -5.13
N ASN A 590 13.49 -17.61 -5.29
CA ASN A 590 14.89 -17.43 -4.87
C ASN A 590 15.08 -17.57 -3.36
N LEU A 591 14.15 -17.04 -2.55
CA LEU A 591 14.17 -17.22 -1.09
C LEU A 591 13.93 -18.68 -0.64
N ASN A 592 13.38 -19.53 -1.51
CA ASN A 592 13.05 -20.93 -1.24
C ASN A 592 13.70 -21.88 -2.26
N ALA A 593 14.87 -21.52 -2.79
CA ALA A 593 15.47 -22.16 -3.96
C ALA A 593 15.62 -23.69 -3.80
N ASP A 594 16.04 -24.15 -2.63
CA ASP A 594 16.34 -25.57 -2.37
C ASP A 594 15.13 -26.37 -1.89
N LYS A 595 13.98 -25.72 -1.71
CA LYS A 595 12.78 -26.36 -1.18
C LYS A 595 11.93 -26.94 -2.30
N ILE A 596 11.38 -28.13 -2.09
CA ILE A 596 10.33 -28.71 -2.95
C ILE A 596 9.07 -27.85 -2.83
N LEU A 597 8.70 -27.18 -3.93
CA LEU A 597 7.55 -26.29 -3.98
C LEU A 597 6.39 -26.89 -4.77
N GLN A 598 6.63 -27.83 -5.68
CA GLN A 598 5.57 -28.55 -6.40
C GLN A 598 5.82 -30.05 -6.39
N HIS A 599 4.77 -30.83 -6.22
CA HIS A 599 4.79 -32.30 -6.30
C HIS A 599 3.56 -32.79 -7.06
N CYS A 600 3.80 -33.50 -8.17
CA CYS A 600 2.75 -34.17 -8.94
C CYS A 600 2.48 -35.56 -8.36
N ASP A 601 1.27 -35.82 -7.86
CA ASP A 601 0.91 -37.09 -7.20
C ASP A 601 1.00 -38.28 -8.17
N ILE A 602 0.65 -38.07 -9.44
CA ILE A 602 0.53 -39.15 -10.43
C ILE A 602 1.89 -39.56 -11.01
N THR A 603 2.74 -38.58 -11.35
CA THR A 603 4.07 -38.86 -11.94
C THR A 603 5.18 -38.96 -10.88
N ASN A 604 4.86 -38.61 -9.64
CA ASN A 604 5.79 -38.44 -8.52
C ASN A 604 6.93 -37.43 -8.77
N VAL A 605 6.87 -36.63 -9.84
CA VAL A 605 7.84 -35.58 -10.13
C VAL A 605 7.74 -34.47 -9.09
N GLN A 606 8.89 -34.05 -8.58
CA GLN A 606 9.04 -32.95 -7.62
C GLN A 606 9.91 -31.85 -8.22
N LEU A 607 9.48 -30.59 -8.03
CA LEU A 607 10.23 -29.43 -8.50
C LEU A 607 10.56 -28.51 -7.33
N THR A 608 11.84 -28.13 -7.24
CA THR A 608 12.33 -27.15 -6.27
C THR A 608 12.02 -25.72 -6.72
N GLY A 609 12.14 -24.75 -5.79
CA GLY A 609 12.02 -23.34 -6.13
C GLY A 609 12.99 -22.90 -7.22
N ARG A 610 14.22 -23.42 -7.20
CA ARG A 610 15.24 -23.18 -8.22
C ARG A 610 14.83 -23.74 -9.59
N GLN A 611 14.31 -24.97 -9.63
CA GLN A 611 13.88 -25.60 -10.88
C GLN A 611 12.68 -24.87 -11.49
N LEU A 612 11.71 -24.44 -10.68
CA LEU A 612 10.58 -23.64 -11.15
C LEU A 612 11.01 -22.28 -11.69
N ALA A 613 11.96 -21.61 -11.01
CA ALA A 613 12.51 -20.35 -11.46
C ALA A 613 13.24 -20.51 -12.80
N GLN A 614 14.06 -21.55 -12.94
CA GLN A 614 14.77 -21.86 -14.18
C GLN A 614 13.80 -22.14 -15.33
N GLN A 615 12.82 -23.03 -15.12
CA GLN A 615 11.81 -23.33 -16.15
C GLN A 615 11.06 -22.08 -16.61
N GLY A 616 10.65 -21.23 -15.66
CA GLY A 616 10.00 -19.96 -15.95
C GLY A 616 10.88 -19.04 -16.81
N LEU A 617 12.15 -18.85 -16.43
CA LEU A 617 13.09 -18.00 -17.17
C LEU A 617 13.43 -18.53 -18.56
N THR A 618 13.58 -19.85 -18.73
CA THR A 618 13.90 -20.45 -20.03
C THR A 618 12.71 -20.31 -21.00
N ILE A 619 11.49 -20.59 -20.54
CA ILE A 619 10.28 -20.43 -21.37
C ILE A 619 10.02 -18.94 -21.67
N GLU A 620 10.24 -18.05 -20.69
CA GLU A 620 10.14 -16.59 -20.86
C GLU A 620 11.05 -16.07 -21.97
N ARG A 621 12.29 -16.57 -22.02
CA ARG A 621 13.24 -16.26 -23.09
C ARG A 621 12.74 -16.74 -24.45
N ALA A 622 12.20 -17.95 -24.53
CA ALA A 622 11.60 -18.47 -25.76
C ALA A 622 10.41 -17.61 -26.23
N PHE A 623 9.55 -17.16 -25.31
CA PHE A 623 8.46 -16.24 -25.62
C PHE A 623 8.95 -14.92 -26.21
N ARG A 624 10.03 -14.34 -25.66
CA ARG A 624 10.65 -13.14 -26.24
C ARG A 624 11.23 -13.37 -27.63
N GLN A 625 11.88 -14.51 -27.87
CA GLN A 625 12.42 -14.86 -29.19
C GLN A 625 11.31 -15.04 -30.23
N MET A 626 10.14 -15.51 -29.80
CA MET A 626 8.93 -15.60 -30.64
C MET A 626 8.24 -14.24 -30.85
N GLY A 627 8.73 -13.17 -30.22
CA GLY A 627 8.21 -11.81 -30.39
C GLY A 627 6.95 -11.49 -29.60
N LEU A 628 6.63 -12.25 -28.54
CA LEU A 628 5.47 -11.95 -27.68
C LEU A 628 5.66 -10.59 -26.98
N GLN A 629 4.59 -9.81 -26.93
CA GLN A 629 4.54 -8.48 -26.31
C GLN A 629 3.65 -8.48 -25.05
N VAL A 630 3.83 -7.46 -24.21
CA VAL A 630 2.95 -7.24 -23.05
C VAL A 630 1.50 -7.09 -23.53
N GLY A 631 0.60 -7.89 -22.96
CA GLY A 631 -0.81 -7.92 -23.35
C GLY A 631 -1.20 -9.02 -24.36
N ASP A 632 -0.23 -9.65 -25.04
CA ASP A 632 -0.49 -10.84 -25.86
C ASP A 632 -1.01 -11.99 -24.98
N VAL A 633 -2.08 -12.66 -25.41
CA VAL A 633 -2.74 -13.68 -24.60
C VAL A 633 -2.15 -15.06 -24.86
N ILE A 634 -1.97 -15.85 -23.80
CA ILE A 634 -1.66 -17.28 -23.86
C ILE A 634 -2.91 -18.07 -23.49
N GLY A 635 -3.39 -18.91 -24.40
CA GLY A 635 -4.50 -19.83 -24.16
C GLY A 635 -4.03 -21.09 -23.45
N ILE A 636 -4.78 -21.57 -22.46
CA ILE A 636 -4.52 -22.85 -21.78
C ILE A 636 -5.78 -23.69 -21.78
N ALA A 637 -5.69 -24.93 -22.26
CA ALA A 637 -6.75 -25.94 -22.18
C ALA A 637 -6.13 -27.25 -21.66
N ALA A 638 -5.81 -27.26 -20.37
CA ALA A 638 -5.10 -28.37 -19.74
C ALA A 638 -5.45 -28.52 -18.26
N ASN A 639 -5.36 -29.75 -17.76
CA ASN A 639 -5.39 -30.06 -16.34
C ASN A 639 -4.10 -29.61 -15.61
N ASN A 640 -4.06 -29.72 -14.27
CA ASN A 640 -2.87 -29.41 -13.49
C ASN A 640 -1.74 -30.44 -13.73
N THR A 641 -0.92 -30.22 -14.74
CA THR A 641 0.25 -31.05 -15.10
C THR A 641 1.57 -30.44 -14.61
N THR A 642 2.66 -31.22 -14.67
CA THR A 642 3.97 -30.86 -14.11
C THR A 642 4.53 -29.53 -14.62
N TYR A 643 4.46 -29.28 -15.93
CA TYR A 643 5.14 -28.14 -16.58
C TYR A 643 4.27 -26.90 -16.74
N LEU A 644 2.96 -26.99 -16.45
CA LEU A 644 2.03 -25.88 -16.61
C LEU A 644 2.40 -24.68 -15.71
N THR A 645 2.97 -24.95 -14.53
CA THR A 645 3.48 -23.92 -13.63
C THR A 645 4.63 -23.12 -14.25
N GLY A 646 5.57 -23.78 -14.95
CA GLY A 646 6.66 -23.10 -15.65
C GLY A 646 6.16 -22.16 -16.74
N VAL A 647 5.20 -22.61 -17.56
CA VAL A 647 4.51 -21.78 -18.57
C VAL A 647 3.83 -20.57 -17.92
N THR A 648 3.17 -20.79 -16.79
CA THR A 648 2.48 -19.72 -16.06
C THR A 648 3.46 -18.69 -15.48
N ILE A 649 4.59 -19.14 -14.92
CA ILE A 649 5.65 -18.24 -14.45
C ILE A 649 6.18 -17.42 -15.61
N ALA A 650 6.52 -18.05 -16.75
CA ALA A 650 7.01 -17.36 -17.93
C ALA A 650 6.05 -16.27 -18.42
N ALA A 651 4.77 -16.60 -18.51
CA ALA A 651 3.73 -15.66 -18.91
C ALA A 651 3.64 -14.44 -17.97
N MET A 652 3.72 -14.67 -16.65
CA MET A 652 3.75 -13.59 -15.66
C MET A 652 5.00 -12.71 -15.75
N LEU A 653 6.13 -13.24 -16.21
CA LEU A 653 7.38 -12.51 -16.39
C LEU A 653 7.37 -11.67 -17.68
N CYS A 654 6.81 -12.21 -18.77
CA CYS A 654 6.64 -11.49 -20.04
C CYS A 654 5.53 -10.44 -20.00
N GLY A 655 4.56 -10.56 -19.08
CA GLY A 655 3.38 -9.70 -19.06
C GLY A 655 2.32 -10.11 -20.07
N THR A 656 2.25 -11.40 -20.40
CA THR A 656 1.30 -12.00 -21.33
C THR A 656 0.16 -12.61 -20.52
N PRO A 657 -1.08 -12.04 -20.55
CA PRO A 657 -2.19 -12.58 -19.79
C PRO A 657 -2.48 -14.05 -20.14
N ILE A 658 -2.79 -14.84 -19.12
CA ILE A 658 -3.16 -16.24 -19.32
C ILE A 658 -4.68 -16.36 -19.35
N ASN A 659 -5.22 -17.04 -20.37
CA ASN A 659 -6.62 -17.42 -20.45
C ASN A 659 -6.77 -18.94 -20.31
N PRO A 660 -6.90 -19.46 -19.07
CA PRO A 660 -7.21 -20.86 -18.86
C PRO A 660 -8.68 -21.13 -19.16
N LEU A 661 -8.94 -22.19 -19.91
CA LEU A 661 -10.25 -22.77 -20.22
C LEU A 661 -10.42 -24.10 -19.49
N HIS A 662 -11.67 -24.48 -19.23
CA HIS A 662 -11.94 -25.78 -18.63
C HIS A 662 -11.61 -26.89 -19.64
N PRO A 663 -10.92 -27.96 -19.23
CA PRO A 663 -10.64 -29.10 -20.10
C PRO A 663 -11.91 -29.64 -20.78
N ASP A 664 -12.97 -29.87 -20.01
CA ASP A 664 -14.22 -30.46 -20.54
C ASP A 664 -15.14 -29.48 -21.31
N PHE A 665 -14.64 -28.34 -21.79
CA PHE A 665 -15.44 -27.46 -22.64
C PHE A 665 -15.63 -28.05 -24.03
N ASP A 666 -16.84 -27.91 -24.57
CA ASP A 666 -17.13 -28.26 -25.96
C ASP A 666 -16.44 -27.30 -26.95
N GLN A 667 -16.37 -27.72 -28.21
CA GLN A 667 -15.70 -26.96 -29.27
C GLN A 667 -16.31 -25.56 -29.44
N GLU A 668 -17.63 -25.41 -29.31
CA GLU A 668 -18.31 -24.13 -29.46
C GLU A 668 -17.89 -23.14 -28.36
N THR A 669 -17.83 -23.60 -27.12
CA THR A 669 -17.43 -22.78 -25.97
C THR A 669 -15.96 -22.41 -26.01
N VAL A 670 -15.08 -23.35 -26.38
CA VAL A 670 -13.65 -23.07 -26.56
C VAL A 670 -13.44 -22.05 -27.67
N LYS A 671 -14.07 -22.27 -28.84
CA LYS A 671 -13.97 -21.36 -29.98
C LYS A 671 -14.47 -19.96 -29.61
N TYR A 672 -15.64 -19.87 -28.98
CA TYR A 672 -16.22 -18.59 -28.54
C TYR A 672 -15.25 -17.81 -27.65
N MET A 673 -14.60 -18.48 -26.68
CA MET A 673 -13.64 -17.81 -25.81
C MET A 673 -12.36 -17.40 -26.54
N PHE A 674 -11.81 -18.26 -27.41
CA PHE A 674 -10.59 -17.95 -28.17
C PHE A 674 -10.80 -16.93 -29.29
N ASP A 675 -12.00 -16.81 -29.86
CA ASP A 675 -12.34 -15.69 -30.75
C ASP A 675 -12.31 -14.34 -30.00
N ILE A 676 -12.65 -14.33 -28.71
CA ILE A 676 -12.60 -13.13 -27.86
C ILE A 676 -11.17 -12.83 -27.42
N THR A 677 -10.44 -13.84 -26.96
CA THR A 677 -9.12 -13.66 -26.32
C THR A 677 -7.96 -13.65 -27.31
N GLU A 678 -8.14 -14.19 -28.51
CA GLU A 678 -7.17 -14.24 -29.60
C GLU A 678 -5.77 -14.68 -29.12
N PRO A 679 -5.62 -15.91 -28.58
CA PRO A 679 -4.34 -16.35 -28.05
C PRO A 679 -3.25 -16.38 -29.13
N LYS A 680 -2.03 -15.98 -28.78
CA LYS A 680 -0.84 -16.11 -29.65
C LYS A 680 -0.25 -17.51 -29.63
N LEU A 681 -0.34 -18.16 -28.48
CA LEU A 681 0.08 -19.52 -28.23
C LEU A 681 -1.03 -20.24 -27.47
N ILE A 682 -1.24 -21.53 -27.76
CA ILE A 682 -2.17 -22.38 -27.03
C ILE A 682 -1.41 -23.54 -26.41
N PHE A 683 -1.57 -23.73 -25.11
CA PHE A 683 -1.04 -24.89 -24.38
C PHE A 683 -2.18 -25.84 -24.03
N CYS A 684 -2.09 -27.10 -24.43
CA CYS A 684 -3.09 -28.12 -24.08
C CYS A 684 -2.44 -29.41 -23.62
N ASP A 685 -3.20 -30.22 -22.89
CA ASP A 685 -2.80 -31.61 -22.63
C ASP A 685 -3.16 -32.50 -23.84
N VAL A 686 -2.57 -33.71 -23.92
CA VAL A 686 -2.83 -34.64 -25.03
C VAL A 686 -4.29 -35.04 -25.11
N GLU A 687 -4.96 -35.09 -23.97
CA GLU A 687 -6.37 -35.44 -23.84
C GLU A 687 -7.28 -34.41 -24.52
N ASN A 688 -6.89 -33.13 -24.55
CA ASN A 688 -7.65 -32.05 -25.19
C ASN A 688 -7.18 -31.70 -26.61
N TYR A 689 -6.09 -32.31 -27.10
CA TYR A 689 -5.46 -31.91 -28.36
C TYR A 689 -6.42 -31.90 -29.56
N GLU A 690 -7.25 -32.95 -29.75
CA GLU A 690 -8.14 -33.04 -30.91
C GLU A 690 -9.20 -31.92 -30.94
N ILE A 691 -9.77 -31.59 -29.78
CA ILE A 691 -10.73 -30.49 -29.64
C ILE A 691 -10.03 -29.16 -29.96
N ILE A 692 -8.85 -28.94 -29.40
CA ILE A 692 -8.09 -27.70 -29.58
C ILE A 692 -7.60 -27.54 -31.02
N LYS A 693 -7.16 -28.61 -31.66
CA LYS A 693 -6.77 -28.61 -33.08
C LYS A 693 -7.95 -28.22 -33.97
N ALA A 694 -9.10 -28.89 -33.83
CA ALA A 694 -10.29 -28.60 -34.61
C ALA A 694 -10.77 -27.15 -34.40
N VAL A 695 -10.73 -26.63 -33.17
CA VAL A 695 -11.05 -25.23 -32.89
C VAL A 695 -10.04 -24.30 -33.56
N ASN A 696 -8.74 -24.55 -33.41
CA ASN A 696 -7.67 -23.70 -33.91
C ASN A 696 -7.68 -23.56 -35.45
N GLU A 697 -8.05 -24.62 -36.17
CA GLU A 697 -8.26 -24.61 -37.63
C GLU A 697 -9.41 -23.67 -38.05
N ASN A 698 -10.37 -23.39 -37.14
CA ASN A 698 -11.55 -22.56 -37.38
C ASN A 698 -11.49 -21.20 -36.65
N LEU A 699 -10.38 -20.85 -36.00
CA LEU A 699 -10.20 -19.53 -35.37
C LEU A 699 -9.90 -18.48 -36.44
N ALA A 700 -10.37 -17.25 -36.20
CA ALA A 700 -10.01 -16.11 -37.06
C ALA A 700 -8.49 -15.87 -37.11
N LYS A 701 -7.78 -16.21 -36.03
CA LYS A 701 -6.32 -16.13 -35.90
C LYS A 701 -5.80 -17.42 -35.26
N PRO A 702 -5.42 -18.43 -36.06
CA PRO A 702 -4.82 -19.66 -35.53
C PRO A 702 -3.53 -19.38 -34.78
N ALA A 703 -3.31 -20.12 -33.70
CA ALA A 703 -2.15 -20.02 -32.82
C ALA A 703 -1.29 -21.29 -32.91
N LYS A 704 -0.02 -21.18 -32.52
CA LYS A 704 0.83 -22.36 -32.38
C LYS A 704 0.44 -23.15 -31.12
N ILE A 705 0.22 -24.45 -31.27
CA ILE A 705 -0.17 -25.36 -30.18
C ILE A 705 1.07 -26.02 -29.58
N TYR A 706 1.12 -26.08 -28.25
CA TYR A 706 2.15 -26.77 -27.47
C TYR A 706 1.52 -27.76 -26.48
N LEU A 707 2.02 -28.99 -26.46
CA LEU A 707 1.60 -29.99 -25.48
C LEU A 707 2.30 -29.78 -24.12
N VAL A 708 1.56 -29.89 -23.02
CA VAL A 708 2.10 -29.76 -21.64
C VAL A 708 2.28 -31.10 -20.90
N ASN A 709 1.78 -32.20 -21.48
CA ASN A 709 2.04 -33.58 -21.11
C ASN A 709 2.10 -34.43 -22.40
N GLY A 710 2.56 -35.69 -22.28
CA GLY A 710 2.58 -36.64 -23.40
C GLY A 710 3.38 -36.16 -24.62
N LYS A 711 3.19 -36.85 -25.75
CA LYS A 711 3.75 -36.49 -27.06
C LYS A 711 2.79 -36.92 -28.17
N ILE A 712 2.68 -36.11 -29.20
CA ILE A 712 1.99 -36.42 -30.45
C ILE A 712 2.95 -36.09 -31.60
N GLU A 713 3.09 -36.99 -32.56
CA GLU A 713 4.03 -36.82 -33.67
C GLU A 713 3.70 -35.56 -34.49
N GLY A 714 4.72 -34.74 -34.77
CA GLY A 714 4.58 -33.48 -35.50
C GLY A 714 4.04 -32.30 -34.69
N VAL A 715 3.74 -32.47 -33.40
CA VAL A 715 3.24 -31.41 -32.52
C VAL A 715 4.34 -30.97 -31.56
N SER A 716 4.58 -29.66 -31.43
CA SER A 716 5.54 -29.12 -30.46
C SER A 716 5.08 -29.39 -29.02
N ASP A 717 6.03 -29.59 -28.12
CA ASP A 717 5.75 -29.78 -26.70
C ASP A 717 6.54 -28.76 -25.84
N VAL A 718 6.21 -28.67 -24.56
CA VAL A 718 6.85 -27.72 -23.63
C VAL A 718 8.37 -27.93 -23.50
N TRP A 719 8.89 -29.13 -23.79
CA TRP A 719 10.32 -29.41 -23.76
C TRP A 719 11.06 -28.70 -24.88
N ASP A 720 10.42 -28.45 -26.02
CA ASP A 720 10.99 -27.62 -27.08
C ASP A 720 11.30 -26.20 -26.60
N LEU A 721 10.56 -25.70 -25.61
CA LEU A 721 10.78 -24.39 -24.98
C LEU A 721 11.79 -24.42 -23.83
N LEU A 722 12.10 -25.60 -23.29
CA LEU A 722 13.00 -25.80 -22.15
C LEU A 722 14.43 -26.18 -22.57
N LYS A 723 14.70 -26.39 -23.86
CA LYS A 723 16.05 -26.64 -24.37
C LYS A 723 16.95 -25.44 -24.08
N GLU A 724 18.03 -25.66 -23.32
CA GLU A 724 19.02 -24.62 -23.05
C GLU A 724 19.92 -24.40 -24.27
N ASP A 725 20.13 -23.15 -24.64
CA ASP A 725 21.17 -22.75 -25.59
C ASP A 725 22.46 -22.48 -24.78
N GLU A 726 23.39 -23.44 -24.81
CA GLU A 726 24.67 -23.38 -24.08
C GLU A 726 25.55 -22.19 -24.51
N SER A 727 25.27 -21.53 -25.64
CA SER A 727 26.01 -20.36 -26.12
C SER A 727 25.65 -19.04 -25.41
N ILE A 728 24.64 -19.05 -24.53
CA ILE A 728 24.08 -17.84 -23.92
C ILE A 728 24.13 -17.94 -22.39
N ALA A 729 24.72 -16.93 -21.73
CA ALA A 729 24.87 -16.87 -20.28
C ALA A 729 23.53 -17.07 -19.50
N PRO A 730 23.56 -17.58 -18.25
CA PRO A 730 22.38 -17.70 -17.41
C PRO A 730 21.67 -16.35 -17.29
N ALA A 731 20.39 -16.28 -17.70
CA ALA A 731 19.64 -15.03 -17.59
C ALA A 731 19.40 -14.72 -16.11
N ALA A 732 19.97 -13.62 -15.62
CA ALA A 732 19.43 -12.97 -14.45
C ALA A 732 18.01 -12.47 -14.78
N TYR A 733 17.09 -12.60 -13.84
CA TYR A 733 15.76 -12.03 -14.00
C TYR A 733 15.86 -10.50 -14.18
N VAL A 734 15.37 -9.98 -15.30
CA VAL A 734 15.23 -8.54 -15.56
C VAL A 734 13.74 -8.22 -15.66
N PRO A 735 13.18 -7.41 -14.73
CA PRO A 735 11.78 -6.99 -14.80
C PRO A 735 11.47 -6.30 -16.13
N CYS A 736 10.33 -6.63 -16.74
CA CYS A 736 9.86 -5.97 -17.95
C CYS A 736 9.54 -4.50 -17.62
N PRO A 737 10.22 -3.50 -18.23
CA PRO A 737 10.10 -2.10 -17.83
C PRO A 737 8.72 -1.49 -18.14
N THR A 738 7.97 -2.09 -19.05
CA THR A 738 6.62 -1.64 -19.45
C THR A 738 5.50 -2.35 -18.69
N LEU A 739 5.81 -3.38 -17.89
CA LEU A 739 4.83 -4.14 -17.12
C LEU A 739 4.66 -3.55 -15.71
N ASN A 740 3.42 -3.48 -15.24
CA ASN A 740 3.11 -3.07 -13.86
C ASN A 740 1.93 -3.86 -13.29
N GLY A 741 1.63 -3.63 -12.01
CA GLY A 741 0.59 -4.35 -11.27
C GLY A 741 -0.83 -4.19 -11.84
N ASP A 742 -1.12 -3.17 -12.62
CA ASP A 742 -2.45 -2.95 -13.23
C ASP A 742 -2.67 -3.69 -14.53
N HIS A 743 -1.60 -4.19 -15.15
CA HIS A 743 -1.74 -5.06 -16.30
C HIS A 743 -2.45 -6.36 -15.93
N THR A 744 -3.26 -6.85 -16.87
CA THR A 744 -3.99 -8.11 -16.71
C THR A 744 -2.99 -9.27 -16.68
N ALA A 745 -3.07 -10.10 -15.65
CA ALA A 745 -2.26 -11.30 -15.54
C ALA A 745 -3.05 -12.56 -15.92
N PHE A 746 -4.34 -12.58 -15.57
CA PHE A 746 -5.24 -13.68 -15.90
C PHE A 746 -6.54 -13.16 -16.50
N ILE A 747 -7.06 -13.89 -17.47
CA ILE A 747 -8.40 -13.75 -18.02
C ILE A 747 -9.14 -15.05 -17.65
N VAL A 748 -9.78 -15.05 -16.47
CA VAL A 748 -10.53 -16.22 -15.98
C VAL A 748 -11.97 -16.15 -16.46
N CYS A 749 -12.65 -17.28 -16.62
CA CYS A 749 -14.04 -17.23 -17.08
C CYS A 749 -15.03 -17.02 -15.92
N SER A 750 -16.11 -16.28 -16.20
CA SER A 750 -17.28 -16.23 -15.32
C SER A 750 -18.01 -17.59 -15.29
N SER A 751 -18.74 -17.89 -14.23
CA SER A 751 -19.43 -19.18 -14.01
C SER A 751 -20.47 -19.65 -15.06
N GLY A 752 -20.82 -18.85 -16.08
CA GLY A 752 -21.72 -19.28 -17.18
C GLY A 752 -23.16 -19.58 -16.76
N THR A 753 -23.58 -19.12 -15.59
CA THR A 753 -24.91 -19.41 -15.01
C THR A 753 -26.06 -18.70 -15.73
N THR A 754 -25.76 -17.63 -16.48
CA THR A 754 -26.73 -16.83 -17.24
C THR A 754 -26.58 -16.96 -18.76
N GLY A 755 -25.69 -17.84 -19.25
CA GLY A 755 -25.36 -18.02 -20.67
C GLY A 755 -23.88 -18.34 -20.88
N MET A 756 -23.31 -17.94 -22.03
CA MET A 756 -21.89 -18.14 -22.34
C MET A 756 -20.95 -17.44 -21.33
N PRO A 757 -19.78 -18.03 -21.03
CA PRO A 757 -18.82 -17.42 -20.12
C PRO A 757 -18.30 -16.07 -20.63
N LYS A 758 -17.92 -15.18 -19.70
CA LYS A 758 -17.24 -13.91 -20.01
C LYS A 758 -15.80 -13.98 -19.52
N GLY A 759 -14.86 -13.39 -20.24
CA GLY A 759 -13.47 -13.25 -19.79
C GLY A 759 -13.34 -12.18 -18.72
N VAL A 760 -13.18 -12.56 -17.47
CA VAL A 760 -12.94 -11.67 -16.33
C VAL A 760 -11.45 -11.36 -16.24
N THR A 761 -11.09 -10.09 -16.39
CA THR A 761 -9.69 -9.68 -16.23
C THR A 761 -9.30 -9.63 -14.75
N ARG A 762 -8.11 -10.14 -14.44
CA ARG A 762 -7.49 -10.05 -13.12
C ARG A 762 -6.09 -9.50 -13.26
N SER A 763 -5.87 -8.32 -12.71
CA SER A 763 -4.56 -7.67 -12.73
C SER A 763 -3.57 -8.36 -11.79
N HIS A 764 -2.27 -8.21 -12.08
CA HIS A 764 -1.22 -8.71 -11.20
C HIS A 764 -1.41 -8.25 -9.75
N ARG A 765 -1.67 -6.96 -9.53
CA ARG A 765 -1.90 -6.33 -8.22
C ARG A 765 -3.11 -6.95 -7.51
N SER A 766 -4.24 -7.11 -8.22
CA SER A 766 -5.45 -7.69 -7.63
C SER A 766 -5.24 -9.12 -7.11
N LEU A 767 -4.34 -9.88 -7.74
CA LEU A 767 -4.05 -11.26 -7.39
C LEU A 767 -3.02 -11.35 -6.27
N ILE A 768 -1.99 -10.49 -6.27
CA ILE A 768 -1.00 -10.41 -5.19
C ILE A 768 -1.67 -10.12 -3.84
N CYS A 769 -2.59 -9.15 -3.80
CA CYS A 769 -3.20 -8.71 -2.55
C CYS A 769 -4.16 -9.75 -1.95
N ASN A 770 -4.75 -10.62 -2.78
CA ASN A 770 -5.66 -11.66 -2.32
C ASN A 770 -4.96 -12.91 -1.75
N CYS A 771 -3.64 -13.06 -1.90
CA CYS A 771 -2.95 -14.33 -1.67
C CYS A 771 -1.90 -14.36 -0.55
N LYS A 772 -1.54 -13.23 0.08
CA LYS A 772 -0.37 -13.18 0.99
C LYS A 772 -0.70 -13.30 2.48
N LYS A 773 0.23 -13.94 3.21
CA LYS A 773 0.29 -14.19 4.68
C LYS A 773 -0.27 -13.09 5.59
N LEU A 774 -0.95 -13.50 6.66
CA LEU A 774 -1.24 -12.69 7.86
C LEU A 774 -0.36 -13.17 9.02
N VAL A 775 0.29 -12.25 9.73
CA VAL A 775 1.23 -12.58 10.84
C VAL A 775 0.53 -13.18 12.07
N LYS A 776 -0.80 -13.03 12.19
CA LYS A 776 -1.59 -13.48 13.36
C LYS A 776 -2.82 -14.33 13.06
N ASN A 777 -3.07 -14.71 11.80
CA ASN A 777 -4.24 -15.55 11.48
C ASN A 777 -3.80 -17.01 11.32
N PRO A 778 -4.24 -17.94 12.19
CA PRO A 778 -3.90 -19.36 12.07
C PRO A 778 -4.35 -19.98 10.74
N ASN A 779 -5.25 -19.31 10.01
CA ASN A 779 -5.84 -19.79 8.76
C ASN A 779 -5.25 -19.10 7.52
N THR A 780 -3.93 -18.86 7.51
CA THR A 780 -3.22 -18.33 6.34
C THR A 780 -2.01 -19.17 5.94
N TYR A 781 -1.54 -18.97 4.72
CA TYR A 781 -0.38 -19.65 4.16
C TYR A 781 0.92 -19.30 4.91
N THR A 782 1.64 -20.33 5.31
CA THR A 782 3.03 -20.27 5.76
C THR A 782 3.93 -20.98 4.74
N ARG A 783 5.25 -20.78 4.83
CA ARG A 783 6.19 -21.60 4.04
C ARG A 783 5.90 -23.08 4.23
N ASP A 784 5.67 -23.53 5.46
CA ASP A 784 5.50 -24.96 5.75
C ASP A 784 4.08 -25.48 5.42
N THR A 785 3.22 -24.65 4.84
CA THR A 785 1.90 -25.08 4.36
C THR A 785 2.03 -25.97 3.13
N VAL A 786 1.28 -27.07 3.16
CA VAL A 786 1.05 -27.95 2.01
C VAL A 786 -0.38 -27.70 1.50
N VAL A 787 -0.50 -27.17 0.28
CA VAL A 787 -1.78 -26.80 -0.35
C VAL A 787 -2.21 -27.83 -1.38
N LEU A 788 -3.52 -28.11 -1.43
CA LEU A 788 -4.14 -28.96 -2.45
C LEU A 788 -5.51 -28.40 -2.85
N SER A 789 -5.80 -28.44 -4.15
CA SER A 789 -7.14 -28.32 -4.73
C SER A 789 -7.24 -29.19 -5.97
N PHE A 790 -8.43 -29.71 -6.23
CA PHE A 790 -8.74 -30.48 -7.44
C PHE A 790 -9.11 -29.59 -8.62
N SER A 791 -9.28 -28.28 -8.41
CA SER A 791 -9.67 -27.37 -9.47
C SER A 791 -8.50 -27.10 -10.45
N PRO A 792 -8.70 -27.19 -11.78
CA PRO A 792 -7.75 -26.68 -12.77
C PRO A 792 -7.60 -25.15 -12.66
N LEU A 793 -6.59 -24.59 -13.34
CA LEU A 793 -6.31 -23.14 -13.33
C LEU A 793 -7.46 -22.29 -13.86
N TYR A 794 -8.35 -22.87 -14.68
CA TYR A 794 -9.59 -22.24 -15.13
C TYR A 794 -10.40 -21.63 -13.98
N TRP A 795 -10.50 -22.36 -12.87
CA TRP A 795 -11.20 -21.89 -11.69
C TRP A 795 -10.29 -21.01 -10.83
N ILE A 796 -10.87 -19.96 -10.26
CA ILE A 796 -10.12 -19.05 -9.39
C ILE A 796 -9.54 -19.77 -8.16
N SER A 797 -10.15 -20.86 -7.68
CA SER A 797 -9.61 -21.73 -6.63
C SER A 797 -8.29 -22.38 -7.05
N GLY A 798 -8.21 -22.95 -8.26
CA GLY A 798 -7.00 -23.54 -8.81
C GLY A 798 -5.90 -22.50 -9.03
N THR A 799 -6.27 -21.35 -9.60
CA THR A 799 -5.38 -20.18 -9.71
C THR A 799 -4.88 -19.73 -8.34
N TYR A 800 -5.74 -19.63 -7.32
CA TYR A 800 -5.34 -19.23 -5.98
C TYR A 800 -4.42 -20.23 -5.29
N MET A 801 -4.56 -21.54 -5.51
CA MET A 801 -3.61 -22.52 -4.97
C MET A 801 -2.24 -22.42 -5.65
N LEU A 802 -2.20 -22.16 -6.95
CA LEU A 802 -0.96 -21.85 -7.65
C LEU A 802 -0.31 -20.58 -7.08
N LEU A 803 -1.08 -19.51 -6.91
CA LEU A 803 -0.58 -18.26 -6.36
C LEU A 803 -0.19 -18.37 -4.88
N ALA A 804 -0.88 -19.16 -4.08
CA ALA A 804 -0.50 -19.43 -2.70
C ALA A 804 0.91 -20.02 -2.65
N ASN A 805 1.21 -20.97 -3.55
CA ASN A 805 2.53 -21.55 -3.73
C ASN A 805 3.58 -20.52 -4.18
N LEU A 806 3.34 -19.82 -5.29
CA LEU A 806 4.31 -18.90 -5.88
C LEU A 806 4.56 -17.63 -5.04
N LEU A 807 3.58 -17.19 -4.25
CA LEU A 807 3.66 -15.94 -3.49
C LEU A 807 4.03 -16.14 -2.00
N ASN A 808 3.92 -17.36 -1.48
CA ASN A 808 4.23 -17.66 -0.06
C ASN A 808 5.27 -18.77 0.13
N GLY A 809 5.73 -19.44 -0.93
CA GLY A 809 6.71 -20.54 -0.84
C GLY A 809 6.13 -21.81 -0.20
N CYS A 810 4.83 -22.03 -0.33
CA CYS A 810 4.13 -23.25 0.12
C CYS A 810 4.44 -24.43 -0.79
N LYS A 811 4.37 -25.66 -0.29
CA LYS A 811 4.38 -26.85 -1.17
C LYS A 811 2.99 -27.02 -1.79
N ARG A 812 2.88 -27.11 -3.12
CA ARG A 812 1.64 -27.42 -3.83
C ARG A 812 1.64 -28.85 -4.33
N ILE A 813 0.60 -29.60 -3.95
CA ILE A 813 0.33 -30.92 -4.50
C ILE A 813 -0.60 -30.73 -5.70
N ILE A 814 -0.22 -31.32 -6.84
CA ILE A 814 -1.02 -31.30 -8.08
C ILE A 814 -1.43 -32.72 -8.48
N THR A 815 -2.61 -32.82 -9.09
CA THR A 815 -3.15 -34.05 -9.66
C THR A 815 -4.12 -33.70 -10.78
N HIS A 816 -4.25 -34.58 -11.76
CA HIS A 816 -5.30 -34.57 -12.78
C HIS A 816 -6.25 -35.77 -12.64
N ARG A 817 -6.12 -36.56 -11.57
CA ARG A 817 -7.05 -37.65 -11.26
C ARG A 817 -8.36 -37.03 -10.72
N PRO A 818 -9.54 -37.45 -11.21
CA PRO A 818 -10.82 -36.94 -10.74
C PRO A 818 -11.01 -37.08 -9.23
N TYR A 819 -11.77 -36.16 -8.66
CA TYR A 819 -12.08 -36.16 -7.23
C TYR A 819 -12.97 -37.35 -6.85
N THR A 820 -12.57 -38.08 -5.81
CA THR A 820 -13.47 -38.93 -5.00
C THR A 820 -13.15 -38.69 -3.53
N VAL A 821 -14.07 -39.06 -2.63
CA VAL A 821 -13.83 -38.91 -1.18
C VAL A 821 -12.65 -39.79 -0.76
N GLU A 822 -12.56 -41.01 -1.28
CA GLU A 822 -11.49 -41.96 -0.98
C GLU A 822 -10.13 -41.41 -1.44
N TYR A 823 -10.07 -40.91 -2.68
CA TYR A 823 -8.83 -40.36 -3.22
C TYR A 823 -8.40 -39.08 -2.49
N LEU A 824 -9.35 -38.20 -2.13
CA LEU A 824 -9.07 -37.04 -1.26
C LEU A 824 -8.41 -37.48 0.05
N LEU A 825 -9.01 -38.47 0.73
CA LEU A 825 -8.50 -38.93 2.02
C LEU A 825 -7.12 -39.58 1.89
N GLU A 826 -6.87 -40.33 0.82
CA GLU A 826 -5.55 -40.91 0.53
C GLU A 826 -4.48 -39.86 0.24
N ILE A 827 -4.75 -38.91 -0.65
CA ILE A 827 -3.76 -37.91 -1.05
C ILE A 827 -3.43 -36.95 0.11
N VAL A 828 -4.42 -36.60 0.95
CA VAL A 828 -4.21 -35.78 2.15
C VAL A 828 -3.30 -36.49 3.14
N GLN A 829 -3.57 -37.77 3.42
CA GLN A 829 -2.77 -38.57 4.34
C GLN A 829 -1.35 -38.78 3.80
N ARG A 830 -1.20 -39.10 2.51
CA ARG A 830 0.10 -39.36 1.86
C ARG A 830 1.01 -38.13 1.87
N HIS A 831 0.47 -36.96 1.54
CA HIS A 831 1.26 -35.73 1.38
C HIS A 831 1.22 -34.80 2.59
N GLN A 832 0.51 -35.18 3.66
CA GLN A 832 0.32 -34.38 4.86
C GLN A 832 -0.22 -32.97 4.53
N VAL A 833 -1.30 -32.95 3.75
CA VAL A 833 -1.90 -31.69 3.28
C VAL A 833 -2.46 -30.90 4.46
N THR A 834 -2.02 -29.66 4.61
CA THR A 834 -2.44 -28.78 5.72
C THR A 834 -3.53 -27.80 5.34
N PHE A 835 -3.70 -27.51 4.05
CA PHE A 835 -4.65 -26.53 3.56
C PHE A 835 -5.38 -27.06 2.32
N LEU A 836 -6.70 -27.17 2.43
CA LEU A 836 -7.58 -27.67 1.39
C LEU A 836 -8.52 -26.58 0.89
N PHE A 837 -8.67 -26.50 -0.42
CA PHE A 837 -9.76 -25.75 -1.05
C PHE A 837 -10.58 -26.70 -1.91
N LEU A 838 -11.83 -26.93 -1.46
CA LEU A 838 -12.81 -27.78 -2.14
C LEU A 838 -14.03 -26.96 -2.58
N ALA A 839 -14.63 -27.37 -3.70
CA ALA A 839 -15.91 -26.81 -4.13
C ALA A 839 -17.04 -27.27 -3.20
N SER A 840 -18.10 -26.48 -3.05
CA SER A 840 -19.21 -26.80 -2.14
C SER A 840 -19.84 -28.18 -2.39
N HIS A 841 -19.92 -28.64 -3.64
CA HIS A 841 -20.36 -30.02 -3.96
C HIS A 841 -19.41 -31.08 -3.39
N GLN A 842 -18.09 -30.89 -3.47
CA GLN A 842 -17.11 -31.80 -2.88
C GLN A 842 -17.21 -31.83 -1.35
N ILE A 843 -17.52 -30.68 -0.72
CA ILE A 843 -17.84 -30.63 0.71
C ILE A 843 -19.08 -31.45 1.03
N ALA A 844 -20.14 -31.31 0.23
CA ALA A 844 -21.36 -32.07 0.41
C ALA A 844 -21.12 -33.58 0.31
N LEU A 845 -20.36 -34.03 -0.70
CA LEU A 845 -19.97 -35.44 -0.85
C LEU A 845 -19.18 -35.95 0.37
N LEU A 846 -18.18 -35.19 0.83
CA LEU A 846 -17.42 -35.54 2.03
C LEU A 846 -18.32 -35.61 3.28
N SER A 847 -19.30 -34.71 3.41
CA SER A 847 -20.21 -34.68 4.56
C SER A 847 -21.20 -35.86 4.59
N LYS A 848 -21.56 -36.39 3.40
CA LYS A 848 -22.55 -37.46 3.20
C LYS A 848 -21.92 -38.85 3.05
N CYS A 849 -20.60 -38.98 3.00
CA CYS A 849 -19.95 -40.26 2.76
C CYS A 849 -20.21 -41.26 3.91
N GLN A 850 -20.33 -42.55 3.58
CA GLN A 850 -20.59 -43.63 4.53
C GLN A 850 -19.30 -44.21 5.18
N ILE A 851 -18.18 -43.50 5.06
CA ILE A 851 -16.92 -43.89 5.70
C ILE A 851 -17.02 -43.61 7.20
N ASP A 852 -16.50 -44.52 8.02
CA ASP A 852 -16.42 -44.35 9.48
C ASP A 852 -15.78 -43.01 9.87
N GLU A 853 -16.45 -42.24 10.73
CA GLU A 853 -16.03 -40.89 11.09
C GLU A 853 -14.65 -40.83 11.72
N SER A 854 -14.28 -41.83 12.53
CA SER A 854 -12.97 -41.87 13.17
C SER A 854 -11.85 -42.01 12.13
N LYS A 855 -12.09 -42.76 11.05
CA LYS A 855 -11.17 -42.88 9.92
C LYS A 855 -11.05 -41.59 9.12
N ILE A 856 -12.17 -40.89 8.89
CA ILE A 856 -12.15 -39.57 8.23
C ILE A 856 -11.32 -38.57 9.06
N ARG A 857 -11.59 -38.50 10.37
CA ARG A 857 -10.85 -37.62 11.30
C ARG A 857 -9.36 -37.91 11.30
N ALA A 858 -8.96 -39.18 11.39
CA ALA A 858 -7.56 -39.59 11.36
C ALA A 858 -6.88 -39.21 10.03
N LYS A 859 -7.55 -39.44 8.90
CA LYS A 859 -6.97 -39.10 7.58
C LYS A 859 -6.89 -37.60 7.32
N LEU A 860 -7.76 -36.79 7.93
CA LEU A 860 -7.76 -35.33 7.82
C LEU A 860 -7.00 -34.64 8.97
N GLU A 861 -6.30 -35.36 9.84
CA GLU A 861 -5.66 -34.80 11.04
C GLU A 861 -4.68 -33.65 10.71
N SER A 862 -3.94 -33.78 9.61
CA SER A 862 -2.97 -32.77 9.15
C SER A 862 -3.62 -31.46 8.66
N VAL A 863 -4.91 -31.48 8.28
CA VAL A 863 -5.60 -30.35 7.65
C VAL A 863 -5.93 -29.27 8.67
N LYS A 864 -5.18 -28.16 8.66
CA LYS A 864 -5.45 -27.02 9.57
C LYS A 864 -6.57 -26.13 9.07
N VAL A 865 -6.75 -26.06 7.76
CA VAL A 865 -7.79 -25.24 7.12
C VAL A 865 -8.41 -26.00 5.97
N LEU A 866 -9.74 -26.08 5.95
CA LEU A 866 -10.53 -26.61 4.85
C LEU A 866 -11.54 -25.54 4.44
N ILE A 867 -11.35 -24.95 3.26
CA ILE A 867 -12.27 -23.97 2.67
C ILE A 867 -13.29 -24.69 1.78
N GLY A 868 -14.57 -24.47 2.07
CA GLY A 868 -15.69 -24.74 1.17
C GLY A 868 -16.19 -23.45 0.54
N ALA A 869 -16.16 -23.36 -0.79
CA ALA A 869 -16.66 -22.19 -1.52
C ALA A 869 -17.09 -22.53 -2.95
N GLY A 870 -17.66 -21.53 -3.64
CA GLY A 870 -18.06 -21.61 -5.05
C GLY A 870 -19.57 -21.62 -5.25
N SER A 871 -20.32 -22.15 -4.29
CA SER A 871 -21.78 -22.00 -4.14
C SER A 871 -22.15 -22.03 -2.65
N LYS A 872 -23.41 -21.74 -2.32
CA LYS A 872 -23.89 -21.71 -0.94
C LYS A 872 -23.70 -23.09 -0.27
N VAL A 873 -23.07 -23.10 0.91
CA VAL A 873 -22.97 -24.29 1.75
C VAL A 873 -24.14 -24.27 2.73
N CYS A 874 -25.02 -25.27 2.67
CA CYS A 874 -26.19 -25.29 3.52
C CYS A 874 -25.83 -25.56 5.00
N LYS A 875 -26.71 -25.15 5.92
CA LYS A 875 -26.48 -25.24 7.37
C LYS A 875 -26.19 -26.66 7.84
N ALA A 876 -26.89 -27.65 7.29
CA ALA A 876 -26.71 -29.06 7.66
C ALA A 876 -25.31 -29.57 7.29
N VAL A 877 -24.82 -29.23 6.08
CA VAL A 877 -23.47 -29.58 5.64
C VAL A 877 -22.43 -28.86 6.50
N SER A 878 -22.60 -27.56 6.76
CA SER A 878 -21.68 -26.80 7.62
C SER A 878 -21.61 -27.36 9.05
N GLN A 879 -22.75 -27.70 9.65
CA GLN A 879 -22.80 -28.34 10.97
C GLN A 879 -22.07 -29.68 10.94
N ARG A 880 -22.34 -30.53 9.95
CA ARG A 880 -21.67 -31.81 9.80
C ARG A 880 -20.16 -31.67 9.68
N MET A 881 -19.69 -30.67 8.92
CA MET A 881 -18.25 -30.39 8.80
C MET A 881 -17.65 -29.84 10.10
N TYR A 882 -18.37 -29.01 10.85
CA TYR A 882 -17.96 -28.57 12.19
C TYR A 882 -17.81 -29.76 13.13
N ASP A 883 -18.74 -30.72 13.08
CA ASP A 883 -18.66 -31.93 13.90
C ASP A 883 -17.46 -32.77 13.48
N LEU A 884 -17.24 -32.99 12.18
CA LEU A 884 -16.18 -33.85 11.64
C LEU A 884 -14.76 -33.31 11.87
N ILE A 885 -14.50 -32.03 11.56
CA ILE A 885 -13.13 -31.48 11.59
C ILE A 885 -12.94 -30.31 12.55
N GLY A 886 -14.00 -29.82 13.19
CA GLY A 886 -13.97 -28.68 14.10
C GLY A 886 -14.31 -27.35 13.43
N ASN A 887 -15.08 -26.52 14.13
CA ASN A 887 -15.54 -25.21 13.65
C ASN A 887 -14.41 -24.19 13.40
N MET A 888 -13.24 -24.36 14.02
CA MET A 888 -12.05 -23.54 13.79
C MET A 888 -11.20 -23.99 12.60
N ARG A 889 -11.52 -25.14 11.98
CA ARG A 889 -10.78 -25.72 10.84
C ARG A 889 -11.58 -25.67 9.53
N PHE A 890 -12.91 -25.74 9.60
CA PHE A 890 -13.78 -25.55 8.44
C PHE A 890 -14.11 -24.07 8.22
N VAL A 891 -13.97 -23.59 6.99
CA VAL A 891 -14.25 -22.21 6.60
C VAL A 891 -15.22 -22.20 5.42
N VAL A 892 -16.33 -21.48 5.56
CA VAL A 892 -17.20 -21.14 4.43
C VAL A 892 -16.72 -19.82 3.84
N GLY A 893 -16.42 -19.81 2.53
CA GLY A 893 -15.91 -18.63 1.85
C GLY A 893 -16.88 -18.13 0.77
N TYR A 894 -17.08 -16.81 0.72
CA TYR A 894 -17.80 -16.16 -0.36
C TYR A 894 -16.87 -15.24 -1.16
N GLY A 895 -17.02 -15.28 -2.48
CA GLY A 895 -16.18 -14.51 -3.40
C GLY A 895 -16.65 -14.62 -4.85
N LEU A 896 -16.10 -13.75 -5.69
CA LEU A 896 -16.43 -13.63 -7.11
C LEU A 896 -15.18 -13.75 -7.97
N SER A 897 -15.33 -14.19 -9.21
CA SER A 897 -14.24 -14.21 -10.18
C SER A 897 -13.68 -12.80 -10.41
N GLU A 898 -14.51 -11.77 -10.32
CA GLU A 898 -14.19 -10.36 -10.55
C GLU A 898 -13.38 -9.73 -9.40
N MET A 899 -13.66 -10.11 -8.15
CA MET A 899 -13.10 -9.44 -6.96
C MET A 899 -12.13 -10.33 -6.16
N GLY A 900 -12.38 -11.64 -6.12
CA GLY A 900 -11.71 -12.57 -5.20
C GLY A 900 -12.56 -12.86 -3.97
N GLY A 901 -11.91 -13.20 -2.85
CA GLY A 901 -12.59 -13.45 -1.58
C GLY A 901 -13.17 -12.16 -0.97
N ILE A 902 -14.42 -12.21 -0.54
CA ILE A 902 -15.19 -11.07 -0.01
C ILE A 902 -15.45 -11.24 1.48
N SER A 903 -15.92 -12.40 1.91
CA SER A 903 -16.19 -12.73 3.31
C SER A 903 -15.76 -14.16 3.62
N LYS A 904 -15.51 -14.43 4.90
CA LYS A 904 -15.22 -15.80 5.37
C LYS A 904 -15.85 -16.06 6.71
N ASN A 905 -16.47 -17.23 6.85
CA ASN A 905 -17.05 -17.71 8.07
C ASN A 905 -16.12 -18.74 8.71
N LEU A 906 -15.46 -18.36 9.79
CA LEU A 906 -14.58 -19.22 10.57
C LEU A 906 -15.18 -19.36 11.96
N GLY A 907 -15.79 -20.52 12.25
CA GLY A 907 -16.42 -20.80 13.53
C GLY A 907 -17.59 -19.88 13.89
N GLY A 908 -18.11 -19.10 12.94
CA GLY A 908 -19.24 -18.21 13.13
C GLY A 908 -20.59 -18.90 12.85
N PRO A 909 -21.68 -18.12 12.84
CA PRO A 909 -23.05 -18.62 12.74
C PRO A 909 -23.29 -19.48 11.49
N LEU A 910 -24.06 -20.57 11.64
CA LEU A 910 -24.43 -21.43 10.51
C LEU A 910 -25.27 -20.67 9.47
N GLY A 911 -24.96 -20.88 8.19
CA GLY A 911 -25.68 -20.25 7.08
C GLY A 911 -25.26 -18.80 6.78
N SER A 912 -24.30 -18.26 7.55
CA SER A 912 -23.61 -17.03 7.20
C SER A 912 -22.42 -17.30 6.28
N GLU A 913 -22.14 -16.37 5.37
CA GLU A 913 -20.90 -16.30 4.58
C GLU A 913 -19.75 -15.63 5.36
N GLY A 914 -20.02 -15.26 6.62
CA GLY A 914 -19.06 -14.75 7.58
C GLY A 914 -18.86 -13.25 7.54
N LYS A 915 -17.80 -12.79 8.20
CA LYS A 915 -17.49 -11.35 8.29
C LYS A 915 -16.71 -10.87 7.07
N VAL A 916 -16.86 -9.59 6.76
CA VAL A 916 -16.15 -8.91 5.66
C VAL A 916 -14.65 -9.13 5.80
N MET A 917 -14.03 -9.64 4.74
CA MET A 917 -12.60 -9.89 4.71
C MET A 917 -11.84 -8.58 4.78
N ARG A 918 -10.58 -8.69 5.17
CA ARG A 918 -9.70 -7.55 5.30
C ARG A 918 -9.57 -6.77 3.99
N ASN A 919 -9.54 -5.44 4.11
CA ASN A 919 -9.46 -4.50 2.98
C ASN A 919 -10.59 -4.63 1.96
N VAL A 920 -11.67 -5.33 2.31
CA VAL A 920 -12.91 -5.37 1.54
C VAL A 920 -13.88 -4.39 2.18
N GLU A 921 -14.60 -3.65 1.34
CA GLU A 921 -15.68 -2.77 1.76
C GLU A 921 -16.95 -3.18 1.03
N LEU A 922 -18.06 -3.23 1.76
CA LEU A 922 -19.36 -3.65 1.23
C LEU A 922 -20.42 -2.58 1.48
N ARG A 923 -21.34 -2.48 0.52
CA ARG A 923 -22.63 -1.80 0.68
C ARG A 923 -23.76 -2.75 0.28
N VAL A 924 -24.89 -2.62 0.95
CA VAL A 924 -26.15 -3.23 0.54
C VAL A 924 -26.99 -2.11 -0.05
N LEU A 925 -27.42 -2.24 -1.30
CA LEU A 925 -28.20 -1.20 -1.97
C LEU A 925 -29.60 -1.70 -2.35
N ASP A 926 -30.59 -0.80 -2.29
CA ASP A 926 -31.93 -1.08 -2.81
C ASP A 926 -31.98 -0.99 -4.35
N LYS A 927 -33.20 -1.11 -4.92
CA LYS A 927 -33.42 -1.02 -6.38
C LYS A 927 -33.17 0.37 -6.96
N LEU A 928 -33.25 1.42 -6.13
CA LEU A 928 -32.93 2.80 -6.50
C LEU A 928 -31.44 3.12 -6.30
N ARG A 929 -30.63 2.13 -5.89
CA ARG A 929 -29.20 2.24 -5.58
C ARG A 929 -28.90 3.09 -4.35
N MET A 930 -29.86 3.21 -3.43
CA MET A 930 -29.66 3.87 -2.14
C MET A 930 -29.04 2.90 -1.12
N PRO A 931 -28.02 3.32 -0.34
CA PRO A 931 -27.43 2.47 0.69
C PRO A 931 -28.41 2.11 1.80
N LEU A 932 -28.46 0.83 2.15
CA LEU A 932 -29.26 0.25 3.21
C LEU A 932 -28.44 0.07 4.50
N GLY A 933 -29.15 0.07 5.63
CA GLY A 933 -28.62 -0.09 6.98
C GLY A 933 -28.45 -1.53 7.43
N ILE A 934 -28.24 -1.69 8.73
CA ILE A 934 -28.07 -2.99 9.38
C ILE A 934 -29.37 -3.82 9.24
N ASN A 935 -29.26 -5.12 8.94
CA ASN A 935 -30.36 -6.07 8.73
C ASN A 935 -31.31 -5.76 7.55
N GLU A 936 -31.03 -4.75 6.73
CA GLU A 936 -31.85 -4.42 5.56
C GLU A 936 -31.39 -5.22 4.34
N VAL A 937 -32.34 -5.82 3.62
CA VAL A 937 -32.08 -6.72 2.49
C VAL A 937 -31.99 -5.94 1.18
N GLY A 938 -30.91 -6.17 0.44
CA GLY A 938 -30.72 -5.59 -0.89
C GLY A 938 -29.60 -6.27 -1.68
N ILE A 939 -29.20 -5.65 -2.78
CA ILE A 939 -28.13 -6.18 -3.63
C ILE A 939 -26.78 -5.82 -3.00
N ILE A 940 -25.88 -6.80 -2.90
CA ILE A 940 -24.53 -6.57 -2.39
C ILE A 940 -23.68 -5.87 -3.45
N TYR A 941 -22.94 -4.85 -3.03
CA TYR A 941 -21.93 -4.16 -3.82
C TYR A 941 -20.59 -4.23 -3.11
N GLY A 942 -19.56 -4.65 -3.84
CA GLY A 942 -18.18 -4.67 -3.35
C GLY A 942 -17.39 -3.48 -3.87
N HIS A 943 -16.71 -2.76 -2.97
CA HIS A 943 -15.81 -1.69 -3.38
C HIS A 943 -14.56 -2.27 -4.04
N LEU A 944 -14.28 -1.81 -5.26
CA LEU A 944 -13.08 -2.17 -5.98
C LEU A 944 -11.92 -1.30 -5.48
N ARG A 945 -11.19 -1.83 -4.50
CA ARG A 945 -9.97 -1.21 -3.96
C ARG A 945 -8.97 -0.81 -5.06
N TYR A 946 -8.97 -1.55 -6.16
CA TYR A 946 -8.18 -1.28 -7.35
C TYR A 946 -9.06 -1.20 -8.58
N LYS A 947 -8.65 -0.37 -9.55
CA LYS A 947 -9.33 -0.30 -10.84
C LYS A 947 -9.39 -1.68 -11.47
N TRP A 948 -10.60 -2.19 -11.67
CA TRP A 948 -10.83 -3.40 -12.44
C TRP A 948 -10.89 -3.04 -13.92
N ALA A 949 -10.12 -3.73 -14.76
CA ALA A 949 -10.13 -3.50 -16.22
C ALA A 949 -11.42 -3.98 -16.88
N GLY A 950 -12.25 -4.75 -16.17
CA GLY A 950 -13.56 -5.20 -16.62
C GLY A 950 -13.56 -6.58 -17.24
N TYR A 951 -14.61 -6.88 -18.01
CA TYR A 951 -14.65 -8.05 -18.86
C TYR A 951 -13.83 -7.79 -20.13
N TYR A 952 -12.94 -8.72 -20.47
CA TYR A 952 -12.00 -8.63 -21.58
C TYR A 952 -12.76 -8.38 -22.89
N ARG A 953 -12.45 -7.25 -23.55
CA ARG A 953 -13.08 -6.78 -24.80
C ARG A 953 -14.62 -6.74 -24.75
N ASN A 954 -15.21 -6.53 -23.57
CA ASN A 954 -16.65 -6.43 -23.38
C ASN A 954 -17.03 -5.20 -22.52
N PRO A 955 -16.95 -3.98 -23.09
CA PRO A 955 -17.23 -2.74 -22.35
C PRO A 955 -18.68 -2.65 -21.87
N GLU A 956 -19.63 -3.20 -22.62
CA GLU A 956 -21.06 -3.18 -22.26
C GLU A 956 -21.37 -4.05 -21.03
N ALA A 957 -20.79 -5.25 -20.94
CA ALA A 957 -20.90 -6.05 -19.71
C ALA A 957 -20.19 -5.36 -18.54
N THR A 958 -19.06 -4.70 -18.80
CA THR A 958 -18.28 -3.99 -17.77
C THR A 958 -19.06 -2.83 -17.17
N LYS A 959 -19.64 -1.98 -18.02
CA LYS A 959 -20.46 -0.84 -17.61
C LYS A 959 -21.71 -1.26 -16.83
N ARG A 960 -22.29 -2.42 -17.14
CA ARG A 960 -23.44 -2.98 -16.39
C ARG A 960 -23.05 -3.54 -15.03
N ALA A 961 -21.82 -4.02 -14.86
CA ALA A 961 -21.33 -4.56 -13.60
C ALA A 961 -20.84 -3.48 -12.62
N LEU A 962 -20.44 -2.31 -13.12
CA LEU A 962 -19.91 -1.21 -12.32
C LEU A 962 -20.95 -0.14 -12.02
N SER A 963 -20.80 0.52 -10.87
CA SER A 963 -21.43 1.81 -10.61
C SER A 963 -20.94 2.89 -11.60
N PRO A 964 -21.69 4.01 -11.77
CA PRO A 964 -21.31 5.07 -12.69
C PRO A 964 -19.93 5.69 -12.43
N ASP A 965 -19.48 5.72 -11.18
CA ASP A 965 -18.13 6.19 -10.77
C ASP A 965 -17.03 5.13 -10.96
N GLY A 966 -17.39 3.90 -11.35
CA GLY A 966 -16.48 2.77 -11.55
C GLY A 966 -15.90 2.17 -10.27
N GLN A 967 -16.34 2.59 -9.09
CA GLN A 967 -15.74 2.19 -7.80
C GLN A 967 -16.42 0.97 -7.16
N TRP A 968 -17.68 0.71 -7.49
CA TRP A 968 -18.46 -0.37 -6.88
C TRP A 968 -18.83 -1.43 -7.92
N LEU A 969 -18.49 -2.68 -7.61
CA LEU A 969 -18.91 -3.84 -8.37
C LEU A 969 -20.24 -4.35 -7.83
N ARG A 970 -21.26 -4.39 -8.70
CA ARG A 970 -22.54 -5.06 -8.42
C ARG A 970 -22.34 -6.58 -8.46
N THR A 971 -22.50 -7.26 -7.34
CA THR A 971 -22.28 -8.72 -7.27
C THR A 971 -23.37 -9.52 -8.00
N GLY A 972 -24.59 -8.97 -8.04
CA GLY A 972 -25.79 -9.69 -8.52
C GLY A 972 -26.38 -10.64 -7.46
N ASP A 973 -25.79 -10.69 -6.26
CA ASP A 973 -26.28 -11.47 -5.13
C ASP A 973 -27.07 -10.56 -4.17
N ILE A 974 -28.19 -11.07 -3.65
CA ILE A 974 -29.06 -10.37 -2.69
C ILE A 974 -28.78 -10.91 -1.28
N GLY A 975 -28.61 -10.01 -0.32
CA GLY A 975 -28.29 -10.35 1.07
C GLY A 975 -28.39 -9.17 2.01
N TYR A 976 -27.90 -9.37 3.24
CA TYR A 976 -27.79 -8.34 4.28
C TYR A 976 -26.61 -8.62 5.22
N LEU A 977 -26.21 -7.61 6.00
CA LEU A 977 -25.30 -7.79 7.13
C LEU A 977 -26.03 -7.52 8.45
N ASP A 978 -25.80 -8.37 9.45
CA ASP A 978 -26.38 -8.20 10.79
C ASP A 978 -25.61 -7.19 11.65
N SER A 979 -26.10 -6.92 12.87
CA SER A 979 -25.50 -5.96 13.80
C SER A 979 -24.10 -6.34 14.26
N GLU A 980 -23.69 -7.60 14.10
CA GLU A 980 -22.34 -8.08 14.42
C GLU A 980 -21.42 -8.11 13.18
N GLY A 981 -21.95 -7.74 12.01
CA GLY A 981 -21.22 -7.67 10.75
C GLY A 981 -21.09 -8.99 10.01
N TYR A 982 -21.95 -9.99 10.28
CA TYR A 982 -22.01 -11.24 9.51
C TYR A 982 -22.86 -11.07 8.25
N LEU A 983 -22.33 -11.52 7.11
CA LEU A 983 -23.00 -11.49 5.81
C LEU A 983 -23.89 -12.72 5.62
N TYR A 984 -25.10 -12.51 5.11
CA TYR A 984 -26.03 -13.58 4.72
C TYR A 984 -26.45 -13.38 3.26
N ILE A 985 -26.13 -14.36 2.41
CA ILE A 985 -26.56 -14.38 1.01
C ILE A 985 -27.85 -15.20 0.89
N LEU A 986 -28.90 -14.57 0.36
CA LEU A 986 -30.22 -15.17 0.23
C LEU A 986 -30.39 -15.85 -1.13
N THR A 987 -30.10 -15.13 -2.22
CA THR A 987 -30.35 -15.58 -3.60
C THR A 987 -29.57 -14.72 -4.60
N ARG A 988 -29.75 -15.01 -5.90
CA ARG A 988 -29.35 -14.13 -6.98
C ARG A 988 -30.51 -13.26 -7.44
N ASP A 989 -30.20 -12.01 -7.75
CA ASP A 989 -31.17 -11.06 -8.29
C ASP A 989 -31.83 -11.56 -9.59
N THR A 990 -31.12 -12.35 -10.38
CA THR A 990 -31.62 -12.95 -11.63
C THR A 990 -32.59 -14.13 -11.45
N ASP A 991 -32.66 -14.68 -10.23
CA ASP A 991 -33.42 -15.90 -9.91
C ASP A 991 -34.67 -15.57 -9.08
N VAL A 992 -34.75 -14.35 -8.52
CA VAL A 992 -35.95 -13.83 -7.87
C VAL A 992 -37.06 -13.64 -8.89
N PHE A 993 -38.23 -14.19 -8.59
CA PHE A 993 -39.46 -13.94 -9.33
C PHE A 993 -40.55 -13.37 -8.42
N LYS A 994 -41.64 -12.90 -9.01
CA LYS A 994 -42.78 -12.35 -8.27
C LYS A 994 -43.97 -13.29 -8.34
N TYR A 995 -44.62 -13.47 -7.19
CA TYR A 995 -45.97 -14.01 -7.05
C TYR A 995 -46.81 -12.98 -6.31
N ASN A 996 -47.90 -12.47 -6.91
CA ASN A 996 -48.77 -11.45 -6.31
C ASN A 996 -48.01 -10.23 -5.74
N ASN A 997 -47.05 -9.71 -6.48
CA ASN A 997 -46.14 -8.62 -6.08
C ASN A 997 -45.20 -8.92 -4.89
N PHE A 998 -45.27 -10.10 -4.27
CA PHE A 998 -44.27 -10.57 -3.32
C PHE A 998 -43.04 -11.08 -4.06
N GLN A 999 -41.86 -10.74 -3.56
CA GLN A 999 -40.60 -11.26 -4.07
C GLN A 999 -40.38 -12.65 -3.47
N ILE A 1000 -40.28 -13.65 -4.33
CA ILE A 1000 -40.02 -15.03 -3.95
C ILE A 1000 -38.53 -15.29 -4.09
N TYR A 1001 -37.92 -15.76 -3.01
CA TYR A 1001 -36.52 -16.15 -2.92
C TYR A 1001 -36.45 -17.68 -2.99
N PRO A 1002 -36.16 -18.29 -4.16
CA PRO A 1002 -36.29 -19.73 -4.36
C PRO A 1002 -35.51 -20.57 -3.34
N GLU A 1003 -34.29 -20.15 -3.03
CA GLU A 1003 -33.37 -20.86 -2.13
C GLU A 1003 -33.88 -20.93 -0.68
N GLN A 1004 -34.73 -19.99 -0.26
CA GLN A 1004 -35.36 -20.06 1.07
C GLN A 1004 -36.31 -21.26 1.16
N ILE A 1005 -37.03 -21.57 0.07
CA ILE A 1005 -37.94 -22.72 0.00
C ILE A 1005 -37.11 -24.02 -0.11
N GLU A 1006 -36.09 -24.01 -0.97
CA GLU A 1006 -35.19 -25.16 -1.17
C GLU A 1006 -34.49 -25.59 0.12
N GLU A 1007 -34.08 -24.64 0.98
CA GLU A 1007 -33.43 -24.96 2.26
C GLU A 1007 -34.30 -25.84 3.16
N PHE A 1008 -35.63 -25.70 3.10
CA PHE A 1008 -36.55 -26.55 3.86
C PHE A 1008 -36.77 -27.89 3.17
N ILE A 1009 -36.99 -27.89 1.84
CA ILE A 1009 -37.22 -29.11 1.07
C ILE A 1009 -36.02 -30.07 1.19
N LEU A 1010 -34.78 -29.55 1.13
CA LEU A 1010 -33.55 -30.32 1.26
C LEU A 1010 -33.36 -30.98 2.64
N ARG A 1011 -34.23 -30.71 3.63
CA ARG A 1011 -34.22 -31.36 4.95
C ARG A 1011 -35.04 -32.65 4.97
N LEU A 1012 -35.88 -32.91 3.96
CA LEU A 1012 -36.68 -34.12 3.90
C LEU A 1012 -35.81 -35.33 3.58
N PRO A 1013 -35.94 -36.44 4.33
CA PRO A 1013 -35.44 -37.74 3.90
C PRO A 1013 -36.01 -38.07 2.51
N GLY A 1014 -35.17 -38.59 1.62
CA GLY A 1014 -35.57 -38.91 0.25
C GLY A 1014 -35.31 -37.82 -0.80
N VAL A 1015 -34.94 -36.60 -0.41
CA VAL A 1015 -34.57 -35.51 -1.34
C VAL A 1015 -33.06 -35.50 -1.57
N SER A 1016 -32.64 -35.69 -2.82
CA SER A 1016 -31.25 -35.51 -3.25
C SER A 1016 -30.95 -34.04 -3.60
N GLU A 1017 -31.81 -33.46 -4.43
CA GLU A 1017 -31.72 -32.07 -4.91
C GLU A 1017 -33.11 -31.44 -5.07
N ALA A 1018 -33.20 -30.12 -4.96
CA ALA A 1018 -34.43 -29.37 -5.18
C ALA A 1018 -34.14 -28.06 -5.94
N CYS A 1019 -35.04 -27.70 -6.86
CA CYS A 1019 -34.98 -26.47 -7.64
C CYS A 1019 -36.36 -25.81 -7.70
N VAL A 1020 -36.53 -24.69 -7.02
CA VAL A 1020 -37.73 -23.86 -7.03
C VAL A 1020 -37.67 -22.83 -8.17
N PHE A 1021 -38.75 -22.66 -8.91
CA PHE A 1021 -38.82 -21.74 -10.04
C PHE A 1021 -40.23 -21.19 -10.23
N GLY A 1022 -40.34 -20.08 -10.96
CA GLY A 1022 -41.63 -19.49 -11.33
C GLY A 1022 -42.18 -20.11 -12.61
N VAL A 1023 -43.45 -20.50 -12.60
CA VAL A 1023 -44.23 -20.85 -13.79
C VAL A 1023 -45.08 -19.63 -14.16
N PRO A 1024 -44.96 -19.05 -15.36
CA PRO A 1024 -45.74 -17.88 -15.76
C PRO A 1024 -47.24 -18.08 -15.52
N ASP A 1025 -47.89 -17.07 -14.95
CA ASP A 1025 -49.33 -17.06 -14.63
C ASP A 1025 -49.94 -15.71 -14.93
N GLU A 1026 -51.14 -15.72 -15.52
CA GLU A 1026 -51.79 -14.51 -16.05
C GLU A 1026 -52.20 -13.52 -14.95
N VAL A 1027 -52.49 -14.01 -13.74
CA VAL A 1027 -52.97 -13.18 -12.62
C VAL A 1027 -51.84 -12.84 -11.66
N SER A 1028 -51.04 -13.85 -11.28
CA SER A 1028 -50.06 -13.76 -10.20
C SER A 1028 -48.66 -13.41 -10.68
N THR A 1029 -48.48 -13.17 -11.99
CA THR A 1029 -47.20 -13.10 -12.72
C THR A 1029 -46.49 -14.46 -12.81
N ASN A 1030 -46.25 -15.13 -11.69
CA ASN A 1030 -45.73 -16.50 -11.68
C ASN A 1030 -46.31 -17.30 -10.50
N LEU A 1031 -46.65 -18.57 -10.72
CA LEU A 1031 -46.87 -19.54 -9.64
C LEU A 1031 -45.54 -20.17 -9.20
N THR A 1032 -45.35 -20.35 -7.90
CA THR A 1032 -44.16 -21.00 -7.33
C THR A 1032 -44.23 -22.51 -7.55
N ALA A 1033 -43.27 -23.09 -8.29
CA ALA A 1033 -43.15 -24.53 -8.56
C ALA A 1033 -41.82 -25.10 -8.05
N CYS A 1034 -41.69 -26.42 -7.93
CA CYS A 1034 -40.45 -27.09 -7.51
C CYS A 1034 -40.16 -28.36 -8.30
N ALA A 1035 -38.93 -28.50 -8.80
CA ALA A 1035 -38.39 -29.76 -9.30
C ALA A 1035 -37.57 -30.47 -8.20
N VAL A 1036 -37.74 -31.77 -8.03
CA VAL A 1036 -37.12 -32.57 -6.96
C VAL A 1036 -36.45 -33.80 -7.56
N VAL A 1037 -35.17 -34.00 -7.23
CA VAL A 1037 -34.44 -35.25 -7.50
C VAL A 1037 -34.52 -36.12 -6.25
N ARG A 1038 -35.04 -37.34 -6.39
CA ARG A 1038 -35.13 -38.30 -5.30
C ARG A 1038 -33.78 -38.98 -5.06
N THR A 1039 -33.52 -39.44 -3.85
CA THR A 1039 -32.41 -40.38 -3.58
C THR A 1039 -32.75 -41.78 -4.10
N ASP A 1040 -31.74 -42.59 -4.43
CA ASP A 1040 -31.93 -43.95 -4.97
C ASP A 1040 -32.32 -45.00 -3.91
N ASP A 1041 -32.55 -44.58 -2.66
CA ASP A 1041 -32.86 -45.42 -1.51
C ASP A 1041 -34.37 -45.53 -1.22
N GLU A 1042 -34.72 -46.28 -0.17
CA GLU A 1042 -36.12 -46.50 0.22
C GLU A 1042 -36.84 -45.20 0.61
N GLU A 1043 -36.12 -44.25 1.21
CA GLU A 1043 -36.66 -42.93 1.57
C GLU A 1043 -37.02 -42.11 0.33
N GLY A 1044 -36.17 -42.12 -0.70
CA GLY A 1044 -36.47 -41.46 -1.98
C GLY A 1044 -37.69 -42.04 -2.68
N ARG A 1045 -37.87 -43.37 -2.63
CA ARG A 1045 -39.06 -44.04 -3.22
C ARG A 1045 -40.36 -43.68 -2.49
N LYS A 1046 -40.30 -43.44 -1.17
CA LYS A 1046 -41.47 -43.08 -0.35
C LYS A 1046 -41.81 -41.58 -0.35
N LEU A 1047 -40.91 -40.73 -0.84
CA LEU A 1047 -41.13 -39.28 -0.87
C LEU A 1047 -42.33 -38.92 -1.76
N THR A 1048 -43.25 -38.12 -1.23
CA THR A 1048 -44.48 -37.67 -1.91
C THR A 1048 -44.51 -36.15 -2.11
N ALA A 1049 -45.26 -35.67 -3.10
CA ALA A 1049 -45.46 -34.23 -3.32
C ALA A 1049 -46.07 -33.53 -2.09
N ASP A 1050 -47.00 -34.18 -1.38
CA ASP A 1050 -47.61 -33.62 -0.16
C ASP A 1050 -46.58 -33.41 0.97
N GLN A 1051 -45.61 -34.31 1.14
CA GLN A 1051 -44.53 -34.10 2.13
C GLN A 1051 -43.68 -32.86 1.79
N VAL A 1052 -43.36 -32.67 0.51
CA VAL A 1052 -42.62 -31.51 0.01
C VAL A 1052 -43.44 -30.21 0.17
N ARG A 1053 -44.75 -30.25 -0.09
CA ARG A 1053 -45.64 -29.10 0.11
C ARG A 1053 -45.76 -28.74 1.60
N ASN A 1054 -46.03 -29.73 2.44
CA ASN A 1054 -46.27 -29.56 3.87
C ASN A 1054 -45.05 -28.99 4.62
N ILE A 1055 -43.82 -29.36 4.26
CA ILE A 1055 -42.63 -28.79 4.93
C ILE A 1055 -42.48 -27.29 4.64
N VAL A 1056 -42.83 -26.85 3.44
CA VAL A 1056 -42.79 -25.43 3.06
C VAL A 1056 -43.90 -24.66 3.78
N GLU A 1057 -45.13 -25.18 3.75
CA GLU A 1057 -46.28 -24.52 4.36
C GLU A 1057 -46.17 -24.39 5.89
N ARG A 1058 -45.50 -25.34 6.53
CA ARG A 1058 -45.27 -25.33 7.98
C ARG A 1058 -44.35 -24.20 8.46
N TYR A 1059 -43.35 -23.84 7.65
CA TYR A 1059 -42.27 -22.93 8.09
C TYR A 1059 -42.22 -21.59 7.37
N LEU A 1060 -42.89 -21.46 6.22
CA LEU A 1060 -42.90 -20.24 5.41
C LEU A 1060 -44.30 -19.65 5.25
N SER A 1061 -44.35 -18.31 5.10
CA SER A 1061 -45.62 -17.59 4.93
C SER A 1061 -46.31 -17.98 3.61
N SER A 1062 -47.62 -17.69 3.53
CA SER A 1062 -48.45 -18.10 2.40
C SER A 1062 -47.94 -17.62 1.03
N ALA A 1063 -47.21 -16.51 0.98
CA ALA A 1063 -46.57 -16.02 -0.23
C ALA A 1063 -45.56 -17.02 -0.84
N TYR A 1064 -44.89 -17.84 -0.02
CA TYR A 1064 -43.88 -18.81 -0.43
C TYR A 1064 -44.42 -20.22 -0.72
N HIS A 1065 -45.72 -20.48 -0.50
CA HIS A 1065 -46.27 -21.82 -0.74
C HIS A 1065 -46.19 -22.21 -2.22
N ILE A 1066 -45.96 -23.50 -2.47
CA ILE A 1066 -45.82 -24.06 -3.81
C ILE A 1066 -47.22 -24.25 -4.42
N ARG A 1067 -47.48 -23.58 -5.54
CA ARG A 1067 -48.78 -23.55 -6.25
C ARG A 1067 -48.70 -23.94 -7.73
N GLY A 1068 -47.49 -23.91 -8.30
CA GLY A 1068 -47.21 -24.26 -9.68
C GLY A 1068 -46.83 -25.73 -9.89
N GLY A 1069 -47.00 -26.57 -8.87
CA GLY A 1069 -46.75 -28.01 -8.93
C GLY A 1069 -45.38 -28.47 -8.42
N ILE A 1070 -45.30 -29.76 -8.08
CA ILE A 1070 -44.05 -30.44 -7.73
C ILE A 1070 -43.72 -31.46 -8.83
N PHE A 1071 -42.49 -31.42 -9.34
CA PHE A 1071 -42.02 -32.25 -10.45
C PHE A 1071 -40.90 -33.16 -9.98
N PHE A 1072 -41.10 -34.47 -10.00
CA PHE A 1072 -40.01 -35.41 -9.75
C PHE A 1072 -39.22 -35.64 -11.03
N VAL A 1073 -37.89 -35.44 -10.98
CA VAL A 1073 -37.00 -35.52 -12.14
C VAL A 1073 -35.77 -36.36 -11.80
N ASP A 1074 -35.19 -37.01 -12.81
CA ASP A 1074 -33.99 -37.86 -12.60
C ASP A 1074 -32.73 -37.04 -12.32
N SER A 1075 -32.64 -35.83 -12.90
CA SER A 1075 -31.51 -34.92 -12.69
C SER A 1075 -31.88 -33.47 -12.98
N LEU A 1076 -31.06 -32.54 -12.50
CA LEU A 1076 -31.17 -31.10 -12.76
C LEU A 1076 -30.08 -30.64 -13.73
N PRO A 1077 -30.34 -29.61 -14.57
CA PRO A 1077 -29.34 -29.07 -15.48
C PRO A 1077 -28.30 -28.29 -14.68
N LYS A 1078 -27.02 -28.63 -14.83
CA LYS A 1078 -25.91 -28.02 -14.11
C LYS A 1078 -24.76 -27.61 -15.02
N THR A 1079 -23.90 -26.70 -14.54
CA THR A 1079 -22.61 -26.40 -15.19
C THR A 1079 -21.59 -27.50 -14.89
N SER A 1080 -20.41 -27.45 -15.55
CA SER A 1080 -19.29 -28.37 -15.27
C SER A 1080 -18.78 -28.37 -13.81
N ASN A 1081 -19.17 -27.38 -13.01
CA ASN A 1081 -18.87 -27.30 -11.58
C ASN A 1081 -20.06 -27.65 -10.67
N ASP A 1082 -21.01 -28.41 -11.20
CA ASP A 1082 -22.21 -28.86 -10.49
C ASP A 1082 -23.11 -27.69 -10.02
N LYS A 1083 -23.04 -26.52 -10.68
CA LYS A 1083 -23.92 -25.39 -10.36
C LYS A 1083 -25.23 -25.49 -11.12
N LEU A 1084 -26.35 -25.48 -10.40
CA LEU A 1084 -27.70 -25.48 -10.95
C LEU A 1084 -27.93 -24.35 -11.97
N GLN A 1085 -28.45 -24.70 -13.15
CA GLN A 1085 -28.89 -23.78 -14.19
C GLN A 1085 -30.42 -23.63 -14.14
N ARG A 1086 -30.94 -22.99 -13.09
CA ARG A 1086 -32.38 -22.83 -12.77
C ARG A 1086 -33.25 -22.46 -13.97
N ARG A 1087 -32.75 -21.58 -14.85
CA ARG A 1087 -33.46 -21.11 -16.06
C ARG A 1087 -33.72 -22.20 -17.12
N LYS A 1088 -32.92 -23.27 -17.13
CA LYS A 1088 -33.10 -24.40 -18.05
C LYS A 1088 -34.13 -25.41 -17.54
N VAL A 1089 -34.48 -25.38 -16.25
CA VAL A 1089 -35.38 -26.36 -15.61
C VAL A 1089 -36.79 -26.34 -16.20
N PRO A 1090 -37.46 -25.18 -16.40
CA PRO A 1090 -38.79 -25.18 -17.01
C PRO A 1090 -38.82 -25.80 -18.42
N GLN A 1091 -37.83 -25.50 -19.25
CA GLN A 1091 -37.72 -26.06 -20.59
C GLN A 1091 -37.38 -27.56 -20.57
N MET A 1092 -36.53 -27.99 -19.63
CA MET A 1092 -36.23 -29.41 -19.41
C MET A 1092 -37.50 -30.19 -19.06
N ILE A 1093 -38.30 -29.71 -18.10
CA ILE A 1093 -39.57 -30.35 -17.71
C ILE A 1093 -40.52 -30.43 -18.90
N LYS A 1094 -40.64 -29.35 -19.68
CA LYS A 1094 -41.45 -29.32 -20.91
C LYS A 1094 -40.98 -30.34 -21.95
N ASN A 1095 -39.67 -30.46 -22.15
CA ASN A 1095 -39.09 -31.42 -23.09
C ASN A 1095 -39.27 -32.88 -22.66
N LEU A 1096 -39.25 -33.14 -21.34
CA LEU A 1096 -39.44 -34.47 -20.76
C LEU A 1096 -40.92 -34.89 -20.66
N GLY A 1097 -41.87 -33.97 -20.87
CA GLY A 1097 -43.31 -34.26 -20.80
C GLY A 1097 -43.79 -34.62 -19.38
N ILE A 1098 -43.07 -34.21 -18.35
CA ILE A 1098 -43.39 -34.54 -16.95
C ILE A 1098 -44.56 -33.68 -16.48
N VAL A 1099 -45.59 -34.32 -15.91
CA VAL A 1099 -46.76 -33.65 -15.34
C VAL A 1099 -46.52 -33.34 -13.86
N ALA A 1100 -47.00 -32.19 -13.40
CA ALA A 1100 -46.92 -31.81 -12.00
C ALA A 1100 -47.78 -32.72 -11.10
N GLU A 1101 -47.25 -33.08 -9.92
CA GLU A 1101 -47.99 -33.65 -8.79
C GLU A 1101 -48.49 -32.57 -7.79
#